data_AF-A0A1Y2IQC7-F1
#
_entry.id   AF-A0A1Y2IQC7-F1
#
_cell.length_a   1.000
_cell.length_b   1.000
_cell.length_c   1.000
_cell.angle_alpha   90.00
_cell.angle_beta   90.00
_cell.angle_gamma   90.00
#
_symmetry.space_group_name_H-M   'P 1'
#
loop_
_entity.id
_entity.type
_entity.pdbx_description
1 polymer ?
#
loop_
_entity_poly.entity_id
_entity_poly.type
_entity_poly.pdbx_seq_one_letter_code
_entity_poly.pdbx_strand_id
1 'polypeptide(L)'
;MASQPTSPVVPDPSLSRRSQYDDQHPKLFHSLHQEHSSVLSLAADAESIYTGSQDGQISVWDKTTFKLKALLRGHTGSVLALEYAADRNWLFSASGDSTIRVWSTRNHTPLYLLHPHLETDSGDLFSLAWCPGLQTIYIGCQNTSLQWFSFSFPTLEHAASFGASLPSDGSIRSGTSTPTSSSRKAHKFFDSYPQYTRRPADLNARNPTCASCLPTSVSGSLPVSSSSRDLSTPPPDPCLQGEAIKPPLAVLQVPPESVIFSAHYGYLYCMALLPSNKEGSDDLLYDDISDGKLQLVTGSGDSTVKLWQLPSNRAQDAAPQLLHTFNCDAGAVLALVVRGDTVFAGCQDGLVKVWDLETRTLVRTLLVVENVDILSMSVLHSDLYVCSANGDVQRWSASFDLLGSWRAHEGIILSSIITRLPASDSPSTQSGEKFTLVTGGNDDMIKIWEVVPPRTNRHNSFSELSGLGTATDISKSINDILVYALTKFVAIPSVSNAVAHKEDCRQAAIWLRKCFTQLGAEASLLPTGDTTNPLVLATFHGTRTSQHRPRILFYGHYDVIAARPNGWTSDPFTLTGRNGYLYGRGATDNKGPIMAVACAAADLLARRALGVDLVMLIEGEEEAGSGGFAEAVKRHKDAIGPIDSILVSNSTWIAEDTPCITYGLRGVVHSNVEISNDGPDLHSGVDGGAAREPMLDMVKLLGTLTDSTNRIAIPKFYDRVRPVTEEERQLYKVLSSVTQTPASLLAARWREPSLTIHNVEVSGPRNSTVIPSKVRAHISLRIVPDQELESIAASLQEHLKAEFQRMRSPNKLSVTIDQTADWWLGELDDPWFHALESAVKDEWGVDPLRIREGGSIPSVPYLEKEFSCHALHLPLGQSTDQAHLADERISLSNLRRGKRVVERFLSNVASPSSPSPIQPADA
;
A
#
# COMPACT_ATOMS: atom_id res chain seq x y z
N MET A 1 -14.36 -8.30 43.49
CA MET A 1 -13.23 -8.75 42.64
C MET A 1 -13.00 -7.66 41.61
N ALA A 2 -11.76 -7.17 41.45
CA ALA A 2 -11.48 -6.08 40.52
C ALA A 2 -11.51 -6.60 39.08
N SER A 3 -12.14 -5.84 38.17
CA SER A 3 -12.17 -6.11 36.74
C SER A 3 -10.79 -5.87 36.13
N GLN A 4 -10.25 -6.86 35.42
CA GLN A 4 -9.09 -6.64 34.55
C GLN A 4 -9.49 -5.73 33.38
N PRO A 5 -8.61 -4.81 32.93
CA PRO A 5 -8.83 -4.08 31.69
C PRO A 5 -8.70 -5.03 30.50
N THR A 6 -9.60 -4.89 29.53
CA THR A 6 -9.56 -5.62 28.25
C THR A 6 -8.36 -5.14 27.42
N SER A 7 -7.52 -6.08 26.97
CA SER A 7 -6.43 -5.79 26.03
C SER A 7 -6.97 -5.16 24.73
N PRO A 8 -6.20 -4.28 24.06
CA PRO A 8 -6.56 -3.78 22.74
C PRO A 8 -6.61 -4.94 21.73
N VAL A 9 -7.58 -4.89 20.82
CA VAL A 9 -7.76 -5.90 19.78
C VAL A 9 -6.68 -5.72 18.72
N VAL A 10 -5.68 -6.59 18.72
CA VAL A 10 -4.71 -6.70 17.63
C VAL A 10 -5.45 -7.23 16.39
N PRO A 11 -5.31 -6.61 15.20
CA PRO A 11 -5.95 -7.10 13.99
C PRO A 11 -5.42 -8.49 13.62
N ASP A 12 -6.34 -9.38 13.25
CA ASP A 12 -6.11 -10.79 12.96
C ASP A 12 -5.01 -10.98 11.88
N PRO A 13 -3.90 -11.71 12.16
CA PRO A 13 -2.84 -11.93 11.19
C PRO A 13 -3.35 -12.77 10.01
N SER A 14 -3.64 -12.10 8.89
CA SER A 14 -4.21 -12.72 7.69
C SER A 14 -3.38 -13.93 7.24
N LEU A 15 -4.00 -15.11 7.18
CA LEU A 15 -3.39 -16.33 6.65
C LEU A 15 -2.83 -16.06 5.24
N SER A 16 -1.51 -16.03 5.12
CA SER A 16 -0.81 -15.85 3.86
C SER A 16 -1.17 -16.98 2.89
N ARG A 17 -1.62 -16.65 1.68
CA ARG A 17 -1.90 -17.67 0.66
C ARG A 17 -0.56 -18.31 0.28
N ARG A 18 -0.45 -19.64 0.40
CA ARG A 18 0.62 -20.39 -0.28
C ARG A 18 0.26 -20.48 -1.75
N SER A 19 1.15 -19.99 -2.62
CA SER A 19 1.02 -20.23 -4.05
C SER A 19 1.07 -21.73 -4.33
N GLN A 20 0.26 -22.20 -5.29
CA GLN A 20 0.34 -23.59 -5.77
C GLN A 20 1.47 -23.81 -6.80
N TYR A 21 2.27 -22.78 -7.07
CA TYR A 21 3.36 -22.82 -8.05
C TYR A 21 4.73 -23.01 -7.40
N ASP A 22 5.23 -24.24 -7.54
CA ASP A 22 6.64 -24.68 -7.60
C ASP A 22 7.57 -24.36 -6.41
N ASP A 23 8.01 -25.41 -5.70
CA ASP A 23 9.02 -25.39 -4.60
C ASP A 23 10.46 -25.11 -5.10
N GLN A 24 10.62 -24.26 -6.12
CA GLN A 24 11.92 -23.83 -6.65
C GLN A 24 12.58 -22.81 -5.74
N HIS A 25 13.22 -23.31 -4.68
CA HIS A 25 14.19 -22.54 -3.89
C HIS A 25 15.36 -22.08 -4.78
N PRO A 26 15.93 -20.88 -4.54
CA PRO A 26 17.02 -20.36 -5.35
C PRO A 26 18.26 -21.25 -5.22
N LYS A 27 19.01 -21.35 -6.32
CA LYS A 27 20.24 -22.13 -6.36
C LYS A 27 21.32 -21.46 -5.50
N LEU A 28 21.89 -22.19 -4.56
CA LEU A 28 23.13 -21.78 -3.90
C LEU A 28 24.25 -21.69 -4.94
N PHE A 29 24.71 -20.47 -5.21
CA PHE A 29 25.71 -20.16 -6.22
C PHE A 29 27.12 -20.34 -5.65
N HIS A 30 27.36 -19.83 -4.44
CA HIS A 30 28.63 -19.97 -3.73
C HIS A 30 28.47 -19.84 -2.21
N SER A 31 29.48 -20.29 -1.46
CA SER A 31 29.57 -20.13 -0.01
C SER A 31 30.98 -19.68 0.36
N LEU A 32 31.08 -18.59 1.12
CA LEU A 32 32.32 -18.12 1.75
C LEU A 32 32.31 -18.55 3.23
N HIS A 33 33.48 -18.73 3.81
CA HIS A 33 33.65 -19.12 5.21
C HIS A 33 34.52 -18.08 5.92
N GLN A 34 34.07 -17.63 7.09
CA GLN A 34 34.81 -16.72 7.96
C GLN A 34 35.07 -17.43 9.29
N GLU A 35 36.32 -17.89 9.49
CA GLU A 35 36.65 -18.81 10.57
C GLU A 35 36.27 -18.27 11.96
N HIS A 36 35.37 -18.98 12.64
CA HIS A 36 35.01 -18.75 14.04
C HIS A 36 34.49 -17.33 14.34
N SER A 37 33.68 -16.76 13.44
CA SER A 37 33.10 -15.43 13.61
C SER A 37 31.75 -15.26 12.92
N SER A 38 30.76 -14.80 13.67
CA SER A 38 29.46 -14.39 13.14
C SER A 38 29.59 -13.23 12.16
N VAL A 39 28.90 -13.30 11.01
CA VAL A 39 28.80 -12.20 10.05
C VAL A 39 27.59 -11.36 10.38
N LEU A 40 27.84 -10.17 10.92
CA LEU A 40 26.81 -9.29 11.48
C LEU A 40 26.28 -8.28 10.46
N SER A 41 27.12 -7.89 9.50
CA SER A 41 26.79 -6.86 8.51
C SER A 41 27.37 -7.17 7.13
N LEU A 42 26.65 -6.77 6.09
CA LEU A 42 27.00 -6.96 4.69
C LEU A 42 26.85 -5.66 3.91
N ALA A 43 27.76 -5.41 2.99
CA ALA A 43 27.61 -4.43 1.91
C ALA A 43 28.28 -4.97 0.63
N ALA A 44 27.95 -4.41 -0.53
CA ALA A 44 28.60 -4.75 -1.78
C ALA A 44 28.79 -3.53 -2.69
N ASP A 45 29.89 -3.49 -3.42
CA ASP A 45 30.09 -2.63 -4.58
C ASP A 45 30.07 -3.45 -5.88
N ALA A 46 30.45 -2.86 -7.02
CA ALA A 46 30.42 -3.57 -8.31
C ALA A 46 31.37 -4.78 -8.39
N GLU A 47 32.47 -4.80 -7.61
CA GLU A 47 33.54 -5.80 -7.71
C GLU A 47 33.71 -6.67 -6.46
N SER A 48 33.14 -6.26 -5.32
CA SER A 48 33.47 -6.82 -4.02
C SER A 48 32.25 -6.96 -3.10
N ILE A 49 32.31 -7.98 -2.22
CA ILE A 49 31.40 -8.15 -1.08
C ILE A 49 32.20 -7.83 0.18
N TYR A 50 31.63 -7.02 1.06
CA TYR A 50 32.19 -6.62 2.35
C TYR A 50 31.43 -7.33 3.46
N THR A 51 32.14 -8.04 4.34
CA THR A 51 31.53 -8.73 5.49
C THR A 51 32.11 -8.23 6.80
N GLY A 52 31.27 -7.60 7.62
CA GLY A 52 31.62 -7.10 8.95
C GLY A 52 31.33 -8.18 9.99
N SER A 53 32.35 -8.53 10.77
CA SER A 53 32.29 -9.66 11.70
C SER A 53 32.31 -9.25 13.17
N GLN A 54 31.89 -10.21 13.99
CA GLN A 54 31.82 -10.07 15.45
C GLN A 54 33.18 -9.85 16.12
N ASP A 55 34.28 -10.25 15.49
CA ASP A 55 35.64 -10.05 15.99
C ASP A 55 36.26 -8.69 15.64
N GLY A 56 35.50 -7.78 15.00
CA GLY A 56 35.95 -6.43 14.64
C GLY A 56 36.71 -6.33 13.31
N GLN A 57 36.68 -7.38 12.49
CA GLN A 57 37.30 -7.39 11.16
C GLN A 57 36.27 -7.06 10.06
N ILE A 58 36.76 -6.59 8.92
CA ILE A 58 35.96 -6.47 7.69
C ILE A 58 36.68 -7.22 6.57
N SER A 59 36.11 -8.32 6.12
CA SER A 59 36.66 -9.11 5.02
C SER A 59 36.15 -8.58 3.68
N VAL A 60 37.05 -8.43 2.71
CA VAL A 60 36.73 -8.00 1.35
C VAL A 60 36.88 -9.17 0.40
N TRP A 61 35.79 -9.60 -0.22
CA TRP A 61 35.74 -10.77 -1.11
C TRP A 61 35.51 -10.33 -2.55
N ASP A 62 36.26 -10.87 -3.51
CA ASP A 62 36.06 -10.61 -4.93
C ASP A 62 34.76 -11.27 -5.45
N LYS A 63 33.88 -10.51 -6.10
CA LYS A 63 32.61 -11.03 -6.66
C LYS A 63 32.77 -12.04 -7.80
N THR A 64 33.92 -12.03 -8.49
CA THR A 64 34.14 -12.86 -9.70
C THR A 64 34.78 -14.20 -9.34
N THR A 65 35.73 -14.20 -8.41
CA THR A 65 36.55 -15.35 -8.02
C THR A 65 36.23 -15.89 -6.62
N PHE A 66 35.44 -15.16 -5.82
CA PHE A 66 35.07 -15.47 -4.44
C PHE A 66 36.26 -15.64 -3.48
N LYS A 67 37.40 -15.05 -3.83
CA LYS A 67 38.61 -15.03 -2.99
C LYS A 67 38.66 -13.78 -2.12
N LEU A 68 39.23 -13.91 -0.93
CA LEU A 68 39.56 -12.79 -0.05
C LEU A 68 40.60 -11.89 -0.74
N LYS A 69 40.20 -10.65 -1.08
CA LYS A 69 41.05 -9.58 -1.63
C LYS A 69 41.87 -8.89 -0.55
N ALA A 70 41.21 -8.53 0.54
CA ALA A 70 41.76 -7.68 1.60
C ALA A 70 41.02 -7.89 2.92
N LEU A 71 41.61 -7.37 3.99
CA LEU A 71 41.09 -7.48 5.35
C LEU A 71 41.30 -6.14 6.07
N LEU A 72 40.21 -5.40 6.29
CA LEU A 72 40.27 -4.08 6.91
C LEU A 72 40.28 -4.28 8.43
N ARG A 73 41.42 -3.96 9.06
CA ARG A 73 41.62 -4.06 10.52
C ARG A 73 41.62 -2.66 11.13
N GLY A 74 40.85 -2.46 12.19
CA GLY A 74 40.84 -1.19 12.92
C GLY A 74 39.79 -1.05 14.01
N HIS A 75 38.66 -1.76 13.91
CA HIS A 75 37.70 -1.82 15.01
C HIS A 75 38.19 -2.72 16.14
N THR A 76 37.81 -2.40 17.37
CA THR A 76 38.09 -3.18 18.59
C THR A 76 36.86 -3.88 19.16
N GLY A 77 35.68 -3.63 18.57
CA GLY A 77 34.43 -4.32 18.84
C GLY A 77 33.77 -4.83 17.54
N SER A 78 32.69 -5.60 17.69
CA SER A 78 31.86 -6.13 16.60
C SER A 78 31.53 -5.09 15.52
N VAL A 79 31.65 -5.43 14.23
CA VAL A 79 31.21 -4.54 13.13
C VAL A 79 29.71 -4.73 12.88
N LEU A 80 28.89 -3.85 13.44
CA LEU A 80 27.44 -4.00 13.53
C LEU A 80 26.71 -3.53 12.26
N ALA A 81 27.25 -2.54 11.55
CA ALA A 81 26.68 -2.06 10.29
C ALA A 81 27.78 -1.69 9.27
N LEU A 82 27.47 -1.94 8.01
CA LEU A 82 28.23 -1.50 6.84
C LEU A 82 27.29 -0.73 5.92
N GLU A 83 27.75 0.39 5.37
CA GLU A 83 26.99 1.20 4.39
C GLU A 83 27.92 1.65 3.26
N TYR A 84 27.49 1.43 2.00
CA TYR A 84 28.30 1.74 0.82
C TYR A 84 27.88 3.06 0.16
N ALA A 85 28.83 3.98 0.05
CA ALA A 85 28.69 5.28 -0.60
C ALA A 85 29.33 5.26 -1.99
N ALA A 86 28.54 4.84 -2.97
CA ALA A 86 28.98 4.65 -4.35
C ALA A 86 29.54 5.91 -5.02
N ASP A 87 28.93 7.07 -4.74
CA ASP A 87 29.36 8.38 -5.26
C ASP A 87 30.77 8.77 -4.79
N ARG A 88 31.18 8.34 -3.59
CA ARG A 88 32.51 8.57 -3.04
C ARG A 88 33.48 7.40 -3.18
N ASN A 89 32.98 6.20 -3.53
CA ASN A 89 33.73 4.94 -3.45
C ASN A 89 34.21 4.70 -2.00
N TRP A 90 33.33 4.95 -1.03
CA TRP A 90 33.59 4.77 0.40
C TRP A 90 32.74 3.66 0.99
N LEU A 91 33.33 2.92 1.94
CA LEU A 91 32.62 2.03 2.84
C LEU A 91 32.62 2.66 4.23
N PHE A 92 31.44 2.87 4.81
CA PHE A 92 31.29 3.20 6.22
C PHE A 92 31.15 1.90 7.02
N SER A 93 31.80 1.82 8.19
CA SER A 93 31.63 0.74 9.15
C SER A 93 31.38 1.29 10.55
N ALA A 94 30.32 0.83 11.19
CA ALA A 94 29.96 1.16 12.57
C ALA A 94 30.16 -0.05 13.48
N SER A 95 30.57 0.19 14.73
CA SER A 95 31.03 -0.85 15.63
C SER A 95 30.56 -0.66 17.08
N GLY A 96 30.57 -1.76 17.84
CA GLY A 96 30.46 -1.77 19.30
C GLY A 96 31.70 -1.25 20.05
N ASP A 97 32.68 -0.66 19.34
CA ASP A 97 33.71 0.20 19.93
C ASP A 97 33.31 1.69 19.97
N SER A 98 32.04 2.00 19.70
CA SER A 98 31.48 3.35 19.66
C SER A 98 32.16 4.26 18.62
N THR A 99 32.75 3.72 17.55
CA THR A 99 33.32 4.50 16.43
C THR A 99 32.76 4.13 15.08
N ILE A 100 32.83 5.08 14.14
CA ILE A 100 32.60 4.85 12.71
C ILE A 100 33.94 5.00 11.98
N ARG A 101 34.27 4.06 11.09
CA ARG A 101 35.41 4.17 10.19
C ARG A 101 34.94 4.32 8.75
N VAL A 102 35.66 5.14 8.00
CA VAL A 102 35.44 5.33 6.56
C VAL A 102 36.64 4.76 5.82
N TRP A 103 36.39 3.86 4.88
CA TRP A 103 37.41 3.17 4.08
C TRP A 103 37.23 3.50 2.61
N SER A 104 38.32 3.61 1.86
CA SER A 104 38.27 3.70 0.39
C SER A 104 38.12 2.31 -0.21
N THR A 105 37.08 2.07 -1.02
CA THR A 105 36.87 0.77 -1.69
C THR A 105 37.87 0.51 -2.82
N ARG A 106 38.50 1.55 -3.37
CA ARG A 106 39.46 1.44 -4.49
C ARG A 106 40.82 0.84 -4.10
N ASN A 107 41.25 1.07 -2.87
CA ASN A 107 42.60 0.72 -2.39
C ASN A 107 42.61 0.16 -0.96
N HIS A 108 41.44 -0.04 -0.36
CA HIS A 108 41.26 -0.65 0.96
C HIS A 108 41.98 0.08 2.12
N THR A 109 42.26 1.38 1.98
CA THR A 109 42.89 2.18 3.05
C THR A 109 41.86 2.92 3.91
N PRO A 110 42.09 3.05 5.24
CA PRO A 110 41.28 3.92 6.09
C PRO A 110 41.45 5.39 5.68
N LEU A 111 40.32 6.10 5.59
CA LEU A 111 40.25 7.52 5.27
C LEU A 111 39.97 8.35 6.52
N TYR A 112 38.92 8.03 7.25
CA TYR A 112 38.48 8.81 8.41
C TYR A 112 38.10 7.91 9.58
N LEU A 113 38.32 8.39 10.80
CA LEU A 113 37.74 7.87 12.03
C LEU A 113 36.77 8.93 12.55
N LEU A 114 35.47 8.62 12.60
CA LEU A 114 34.42 9.51 13.09
C LEU A 114 33.96 9.03 14.47
N HIS A 115 34.12 9.89 15.46
CA HIS A 115 33.55 9.69 16.79
C HIS A 115 32.12 10.26 16.83
N PRO A 116 31.12 9.49 17.30
CA PRO A 116 29.83 10.02 17.76
C PRO A 116 30.02 11.12 18.81
N HIS A 117 28.93 11.83 19.11
CA HIS A 117 28.91 12.79 20.20
C HIS A 117 28.81 12.06 21.55
N LEU A 118 29.55 12.53 22.57
CA LEU A 118 29.88 11.76 23.79
C LEU A 118 29.51 12.47 25.12
N GLU A 119 28.53 13.39 25.15
CA GLU A 119 27.98 13.90 26.42
C GLU A 119 27.44 12.77 27.33
N THR A 120 26.89 11.73 26.72
CA THR A 120 26.73 10.40 27.32
C THR A 120 27.27 9.38 26.32
N ASP A 121 27.85 8.28 26.81
CA ASP A 121 28.40 7.21 25.95
C ASP A 121 27.36 6.78 24.90
N SER A 122 27.75 6.79 23.63
CA SER A 122 26.85 6.41 22.52
C SER A 122 26.59 4.90 22.47
N GLY A 123 27.48 4.10 23.08
CA GLY A 123 27.41 2.64 23.09
C GLY A 123 27.49 2.03 21.69
N ASP A 124 26.88 0.86 21.52
CA ASP A 124 26.80 0.17 20.24
C ASP A 124 26.15 1.03 19.13
N LEU A 125 26.76 1.05 17.96
CA LEU A 125 26.27 1.77 16.78
C LEU A 125 25.61 0.78 15.81
N PHE A 126 24.29 0.67 15.86
CA PHE A 126 23.55 -0.43 15.23
C PHE A 126 23.22 -0.22 13.75
N SER A 127 23.04 1.03 13.31
CA SER A 127 22.59 1.30 11.94
C SER A 127 23.18 2.57 11.35
N LEU A 128 23.30 2.57 10.02
CA LEU A 128 23.86 3.64 9.21
C LEU A 128 22.98 3.89 7.98
N ALA A 129 22.93 5.13 7.49
CA ALA A 129 22.39 5.45 6.17
C ALA A 129 23.13 6.63 5.52
N TRP A 130 23.66 6.44 4.32
CA TRP A 130 24.39 7.46 3.57
C TRP A 130 23.46 8.20 2.60
N CYS A 131 23.38 9.54 2.73
CA CYS A 131 22.63 10.40 1.84
C CYS A 131 23.56 11.16 0.88
N PRO A 132 23.69 10.78 -0.41
CA PRO A 132 24.57 11.47 -1.36
C PRO A 132 24.16 12.91 -1.64
N GLY A 133 22.86 13.21 -1.73
CA GLY A 133 22.37 14.55 -2.04
C GLY A 133 22.84 15.62 -1.02
N LEU A 134 22.87 15.22 0.27
CA LEU A 134 23.32 16.03 1.41
C LEU A 134 24.78 15.79 1.80
N GLN A 135 25.42 14.75 1.26
CA GLN A 135 26.76 14.30 1.64
C GLN A 135 26.88 14.02 3.15
N THR A 136 25.85 13.38 3.71
CA THR A 136 25.66 13.20 5.15
C THR A 136 25.44 11.73 5.50
N ILE A 137 26.15 11.25 6.51
CA ILE A 137 25.92 9.94 7.15
C ILE A 137 24.98 10.12 8.35
N TYR A 138 23.95 9.29 8.45
CA TYR A 138 23.08 9.16 9.63
C TYR A 138 23.45 7.91 10.43
N ILE A 139 23.33 7.99 11.76
CA ILE A 139 23.86 7.02 12.71
C ILE A 139 22.79 6.71 13.78
N GLY A 140 22.47 5.43 13.96
CA GLY A 140 21.55 4.94 14.98
C GLY A 140 22.28 4.33 16.18
N CYS A 141 22.14 4.96 17.34
CA CYS A 141 22.92 4.63 18.54
C CYS A 141 22.15 3.82 19.59
N GLN A 142 22.88 3.08 20.43
CA GLN A 142 22.34 2.38 21.61
C GLN A 142 21.79 3.34 22.67
N ASN A 143 22.36 4.53 22.81
CA ASN A 143 21.83 5.57 23.73
C ASN A 143 20.50 6.22 23.26
N THR A 144 19.77 5.60 22.32
CA THR A 144 18.51 6.06 21.72
C THR A 144 18.60 7.32 20.85
N SER A 145 19.82 7.80 20.59
CA SER A 145 20.04 8.98 19.76
C SER A 145 20.11 8.67 18.26
N LEU A 146 19.61 9.61 17.46
CA LEU A 146 19.89 9.73 16.03
C LEU A 146 20.96 10.83 15.87
N GLN A 147 22.10 10.49 15.27
CA GLN A 147 23.21 11.40 15.05
C GLN A 147 23.52 11.52 13.56
N TRP A 148 24.19 12.60 13.13
CA TRP A 148 24.64 12.74 11.74
C TRP A 148 25.94 13.53 11.58
N PHE A 149 26.60 13.39 10.43
CA PHE A 149 27.80 14.16 10.08
C PHE A 149 27.84 14.46 8.57
N SER A 150 28.10 15.71 8.18
CA SER A 150 28.17 16.13 6.77
C SER A 150 29.61 16.35 6.29
N PHE A 151 29.97 15.66 5.21
CA PHE A 151 31.27 15.72 4.51
C PHE A 151 31.33 16.82 3.43
N SER A 152 30.52 17.87 3.60
CA SER A 152 30.51 19.04 2.72
C SER A 152 31.80 19.86 2.83
N PHE A 153 32.17 20.56 1.76
CA PHE A 153 33.51 21.19 1.65
C PHE A 153 33.90 22.19 2.76
N PRO A 154 32.99 22.94 3.44
CA PRO A 154 33.38 23.81 4.56
C PRO A 154 33.72 23.08 5.87
N THR A 155 33.16 21.87 6.12
CA THR A 155 33.35 21.16 7.40
C THR A 155 34.75 20.52 7.50
N LEU A 156 35.32 20.09 6.38
CA LEU A 156 36.64 19.44 6.34
C LEU A 156 37.80 20.43 6.63
N GLU A 157 37.67 21.70 6.25
CA GLU A 157 38.67 22.74 6.58
C GLU A 157 38.61 23.14 8.07
N HIS A 158 37.42 23.25 8.66
CA HIS A 158 37.27 23.51 10.10
C HIS A 158 37.77 22.34 10.96
N ALA A 159 37.51 21.10 10.57
CA ALA A 159 38.03 19.93 11.30
C ALA A 159 39.58 19.88 11.27
N ALA A 160 40.20 20.32 10.17
CA ALA A 160 41.66 20.39 10.07
C ALA A 160 42.30 21.50 10.93
N SER A 161 41.56 22.52 11.36
CA SER A 161 42.09 23.65 12.13
C SER A 161 42.11 23.45 13.66
N PHE A 162 41.38 22.46 14.18
CA PHE A 162 41.29 22.17 15.63
C PHE A 162 42.27 21.10 16.15
N GLY A 163 43.22 20.66 15.33
CA GLY A 163 44.20 19.65 15.73
C GLY A 163 45.37 20.19 16.57
N ALA A 164 45.21 20.33 17.89
CA ALA A 164 46.27 20.09 18.92
C ALA A 164 45.90 20.49 20.37
N SER A 165 44.99 19.75 21.03
CA SER A 165 44.99 19.70 22.50
C SER A 165 44.36 18.40 23.03
N LEU A 166 45.20 17.42 23.40
CA LEU A 166 44.80 16.29 24.23
C LEU A 166 44.61 16.78 25.68
N PRO A 167 43.43 16.61 26.31
CA PRO A 167 43.29 16.81 27.74
C PRO A 167 44.03 15.69 28.48
N SER A 168 45.01 16.04 29.29
CA SER A 168 45.72 15.10 30.16
C SER A 168 44.87 14.71 31.37
N ASP A 169 44.81 13.40 31.64
CA ASP A 169 44.56 12.79 32.95
C ASP A 169 43.36 13.32 33.76
N GLY A 170 42.18 12.76 33.48
CA GLY A 170 40.94 13.02 34.22
C GLY A 170 40.22 11.72 34.56
N SER A 171 40.23 11.34 35.84
CA SER A 171 39.50 10.17 36.36
C SER A 171 37.97 10.36 36.22
N ILE A 172 37.39 9.80 35.15
CA ILE A 172 35.93 9.73 34.98
C ILE A 172 35.38 8.64 35.90
N ARG A 173 34.57 9.05 36.87
CA ARG A 173 33.96 8.15 37.86
C ARG A 173 32.74 7.44 37.27
N SER A 174 32.79 6.12 37.24
CA SER A 174 31.65 5.27 36.88
C SER A 174 30.59 5.21 37.99
N GLY A 175 29.32 5.39 37.60
CA GLY A 175 28.10 5.13 38.37
C GLY A 175 26.89 5.58 37.54
N THR A 176 25.77 4.84 37.42
CA THR A 176 25.30 3.63 38.12
C THR A 176 24.27 2.87 37.26
N SER A 177 24.10 1.54 37.29
CA SER A 177 24.88 0.45 37.91
C SER A 177 24.39 -0.94 37.44
N THR A 178 25.23 -1.70 36.71
CA THR A 178 25.26 -3.18 36.81
C THR A 178 26.71 -3.67 36.70
N PRO A 179 27.06 -4.83 37.31
CA PRO A 179 28.33 -4.95 38.01
C PRO A 179 29.52 -5.36 37.15
N THR A 180 30.68 -4.80 37.51
CA THR A 180 32.00 -5.26 37.09
C THR A 180 32.26 -6.70 37.54
N SER A 181 32.38 -7.61 36.58
CA SER A 181 33.12 -8.87 36.73
C SER A 181 34.14 -8.96 35.59
N SER A 182 35.35 -9.44 35.88
CA SER A 182 36.48 -9.53 34.94
C SER A 182 36.35 -10.68 33.91
N SER A 183 35.14 -10.86 33.38
CA SER A 183 34.79 -11.81 32.31
C SER A 183 33.60 -11.29 31.51
N ARG A 184 33.64 -11.44 30.18
CA ARG A 184 32.55 -11.09 29.25
C ARG A 184 31.28 -11.85 29.63
N LYS A 185 30.14 -11.15 29.68
CA LYS A 185 28.81 -11.79 29.56
C LYS A 185 28.46 -11.91 28.07
N ALA A 186 27.91 -13.05 27.68
CA ALA A 186 27.39 -13.26 26.34
C ALA A 186 26.28 -12.24 26.01
N HIS A 187 26.31 -11.68 24.80
CA HIS A 187 25.36 -10.70 24.32
C HIS A 187 24.00 -11.36 24.06
N LYS A 188 22.95 -10.94 24.78
CA LYS A 188 21.63 -11.59 24.73
C LYS A 188 21.00 -11.58 23.32
N PHE A 189 21.45 -10.70 22.43
CA PHE A 189 20.94 -10.58 21.06
C PHE A 189 21.78 -11.36 20.03
N PHE A 190 23.11 -11.17 20.00
CA PHE A 190 23.99 -11.79 18.99
C PHE A 190 24.56 -13.15 19.41
N ASP A 191 24.68 -13.43 20.72
CA ASP A 191 25.30 -14.65 21.25
C ASP A 191 24.27 -15.69 21.73
N SER A 192 22.96 -15.44 21.57
CA SER A 192 21.90 -16.33 22.09
C SER A 192 21.12 -17.01 20.97
N TYR A 193 20.79 -18.28 21.16
CA TYR A 193 19.91 -19.03 20.25
C TYR A 193 18.43 -18.77 20.58
N PRO A 194 17.50 -18.84 19.60
CA PRO A 194 16.07 -18.67 19.83
C PRO A 194 15.52 -19.57 20.96
N GLN A 195 14.57 -19.07 21.77
CA GLN A 195 14.17 -19.71 23.04
C GLN A 195 13.74 -21.19 22.91
N TYR A 196 13.17 -21.60 21.77
CA TYR A 196 12.75 -22.98 21.53
C TYR A 196 13.92 -23.99 21.41
N THR A 197 15.13 -23.53 21.08
CA THR A 197 16.29 -24.41 20.79
C THR A 197 16.99 -24.96 22.04
N ARG A 198 16.77 -24.36 23.22
CA ARG A 198 17.40 -24.70 24.51
C ARG A 198 18.93 -24.92 24.46
N ARG A 199 19.66 -24.22 23.59
CA ARG A 199 21.13 -24.22 23.58
C ARG A 199 21.70 -23.09 24.45
N PRO A 200 22.77 -23.31 25.22
CA PRO A 200 23.51 -22.22 25.86
C PRO A 200 24.21 -21.35 24.82
N ALA A 201 24.44 -20.08 25.16
CA ALA A 201 25.29 -19.17 24.38
C ALA A 201 26.71 -19.74 24.22
N ASP A 202 27.39 -19.46 23.10
CA ASP A 202 28.69 -20.07 22.81
C ASP A 202 29.77 -19.63 23.83
N LEU A 203 30.37 -20.61 24.48
CA LEU A 203 31.38 -20.45 25.52
C LEU A 203 32.80 -20.28 24.94
N ASN A 204 32.98 -20.44 23.62
CA ASN A 204 34.29 -20.44 22.96
C ASN A 204 34.75 -19.07 22.44
N ALA A 205 33.98 -18.00 22.65
CA ALA A 205 34.33 -16.63 22.26
C ALA A 205 35.54 -16.08 23.05
N ARG A 206 36.75 -16.54 22.70
CA ARG A 206 38.03 -16.15 23.30
C ARG A 206 38.61 -14.93 22.59
N ASN A 207 38.83 -13.85 23.34
CA ASN A 207 39.82 -12.82 23.00
C ASN A 207 40.74 -12.58 24.22
N PRO A 208 42.07 -12.49 24.03
CA PRO A 208 43.01 -12.32 25.13
C PRO A 208 43.00 -10.89 25.69
N THR A 209 43.07 -10.75 27.02
CA THR A 209 43.20 -9.45 27.69
C THR A 209 44.64 -8.94 27.64
N CYS A 210 44.83 -7.69 27.20
CA CYS A 210 46.14 -7.07 27.12
C CYS A 210 46.63 -6.63 28.51
N ALA A 211 47.31 -7.53 29.23
CA ALA A 211 47.93 -7.26 30.53
C ALA A 211 49.41 -6.88 30.39
N SER A 212 49.72 -5.75 29.73
CA SER A 212 51.10 -5.28 29.55
C SER A 212 51.30 -3.76 29.64
N CYS A 213 50.59 -3.08 30.55
CA CYS A 213 50.79 -1.67 30.90
C CYS A 213 50.70 -1.42 32.42
N LEU A 214 51.59 -2.03 33.21
CA LEU A 214 51.78 -1.68 34.63
C LEU A 214 53.28 -1.53 34.95
N PRO A 215 53.71 -0.40 35.55
CA PRO A 215 55.11 -0.21 35.95
C PRO A 215 55.44 -0.98 37.23
N THR A 216 56.69 -1.44 37.33
CA THR A 216 57.22 -2.27 38.42
C THR A 216 57.40 -1.54 39.74
N SER A 217 57.02 -2.18 40.85
CA SER A 217 57.60 -1.92 42.18
C SER A 217 57.76 -3.19 43.03
N VAL A 218 58.97 -3.74 42.99
CA VAL A 218 59.69 -4.58 43.98
C VAL A 218 58.92 -5.17 45.18
N SER A 219 58.86 -6.52 45.28
CA SER A 219 59.55 -7.33 46.31
C SER A 219 59.06 -8.79 46.38
N GLY A 220 59.93 -9.73 46.78
CA GLY A 220 59.50 -11.04 47.33
C GLY A 220 59.71 -12.32 46.50
N SER A 221 60.95 -12.84 46.50
CA SER A 221 61.31 -14.28 46.55
C SER A 221 60.58 -15.35 45.69
N LEU A 222 61.36 -15.93 44.76
CA LEU A 222 61.36 -17.35 44.31
C LEU A 222 61.35 -18.36 45.50
N PRO A 223 61.12 -19.71 45.35
CA PRO A 223 61.50 -20.52 44.17
C PRO A 223 60.75 -21.87 43.83
N VAL A 224 61.12 -22.48 42.68
CA VAL A 224 60.95 -23.91 42.22
C VAL A 224 59.55 -24.59 42.26
N SER A 225 59.20 -25.61 41.45
CA SER A 225 59.95 -26.48 40.51
C SER A 225 59.05 -27.22 39.51
N SER A 226 59.61 -27.57 38.33
CA SER A 226 59.32 -28.78 37.50
C SER A 226 57.90 -28.95 36.89
N SER A 227 57.70 -29.56 35.71
CA SER A 227 58.61 -30.26 34.78
C SER A 227 58.16 -30.08 33.31
N SER A 228 59.03 -30.45 32.37
CA SER A 228 58.90 -30.22 30.93
C SER A 228 58.07 -31.28 30.17
N ARG A 229 57.51 -30.86 29.02
CA ARG A 229 57.50 -31.63 27.76
C ARG A 229 57.26 -30.70 26.56
N ASP A 230 57.64 -31.19 25.38
CA ASP A 230 58.20 -30.38 24.30
C ASP A 230 57.29 -30.25 23.06
N LEU A 231 57.53 -29.17 22.30
CA LEU A 231 57.30 -28.96 20.86
C LEU A 231 56.13 -29.65 20.11
N SER A 232 55.21 -28.83 19.57
CA SER A 232 55.03 -28.72 18.11
C SER A 232 54.11 -27.55 17.72
N THR A 233 54.59 -26.68 16.83
CA THR A 233 53.81 -25.62 16.16
C THR A 233 53.21 -26.13 14.83
N PRO A 234 51.99 -25.71 14.45
CA PRO A 234 51.54 -25.82 13.06
C PRO A 234 52.27 -24.79 12.17
N PRO A 235 52.29 -24.97 10.84
CA PRO A 235 53.04 -24.10 9.93
C PRO A 235 52.36 -22.73 9.74
N PRO A 236 53.13 -21.67 9.38
CA PRO A 236 52.56 -20.39 9.00
C PRO A 236 51.96 -20.45 7.58
N ASP A 237 50.76 -19.89 7.42
CA ASP A 237 50.12 -19.65 6.12
C ASP A 237 50.88 -18.52 5.39
N PRO A 238 51.32 -18.67 4.11
CA PRO A 238 52.27 -17.73 3.50
C PRO A 238 51.65 -16.43 2.95
N CYS A 239 50.41 -16.11 3.32
CA CYS A 239 49.71 -14.87 2.97
C CYS A 239 49.38 -14.07 4.24
N LEU A 240 49.56 -12.75 4.20
CA LEU A 240 49.43 -11.80 5.34
C LEU A 240 50.62 -11.82 6.32
N GLN A 241 51.75 -11.26 5.86
CA GLN A 241 52.69 -10.64 6.81
C GLN A 241 51.96 -9.52 7.57
N GLY A 242 52.28 -9.35 8.85
CA GLY A 242 51.62 -8.36 9.72
C GLY A 242 51.91 -6.92 9.29
N GLU A 243 51.10 -6.36 8.39
CA GLU A 243 51.13 -4.94 8.08
C GLU A 243 50.63 -4.13 9.28
N ALA A 244 51.37 -3.08 9.65
CA ALA A 244 50.92 -2.11 10.63
C ALA A 244 49.68 -1.38 10.09
N ILE A 245 48.64 -1.24 10.92
CA ILE A 245 47.41 -0.52 10.57
C ILE A 245 47.79 0.93 10.21
N LYS A 246 47.57 1.31 8.94
CA LYS A 246 47.79 2.68 8.48
C LYS A 246 46.84 3.61 9.25
N PRO A 247 47.32 4.75 9.78
CA PRO A 247 46.44 5.71 10.45
C PRO A 247 45.42 6.31 9.46
N PRO A 248 44.23 6.73 9.91
CA PRO A 248 43.30 7.49 9.09
C PRO A 248 43.90 8.85 8.69
N LEU A 249 43.42 9.44 7.60
CA LEU A 249 43.83 10.76 7.13
C LEU A 249 43.41 11.87 8.10
N ALA A 250 42.25 11.71 8.75
CA ALA A 250 41.80 12.59 9.83
C ALA A 250 40.92 11.84 10.84
N VAL A 251 40.87 12.39 12.05
CA VAL A 251 39.87 12.04 13.07
C VAL A 251 38.82 13.15 13.10
N LEU A 252 37.55 12.78 13.05
CA LEU A 252 36.38 13.66 12.98
C LEU A 252 35.49 13.38 14.19
N GLN A 253 34.64 14.35 14.54
CA GLN A 253 33.67 14.21 15.63
C GLN A 253 32.31 14.73 15.18
N VAL A 254 31.24 14.02 15.55
CA VAL A 254 29.86 14.50 15.41
C VAL A 254 29.68 15.76 16.28
N PRO A 255 29.29 16.90 15.69
CA PRO A 255 29.10 18.12 16.46
C PRO A 255 27.82 18.04 17.32
N PRO A 256 27.75 18.71 18.49
CA PRO A 256 26.62 18.60 19.42
C PRO A 256 25.25 18.91 18.81
N GLU A 257 25.19 19.87 17.87
CA GLU A 257 24.00 20.26 17.11
C GLU A 257 23.49 19.18 16.15
N SER A 258 24.31 18.16 15.84
CA SER A 258 23.96 17.04 14.97
C SER A 258 23.49 15.79 15.74
N VAL A 259 22.75 16.00 16.84
CA VAL A 259 22.28 14.96 17.75
C VAL A 259 20.81 15.18 18.14
N ILE A 260 19.98 14.15 17.96
CA ILE A 260 18.65 14.05 18.57
C ILE A 260 18.73 12.94 19.64
N PHE A 261 18.95 13.33 20.90
CA PHE A 261 19.29 12.41 22.01
C PHE A 261 18.25 11.31 22.29
N SER A 262 16.96 11.61 22.11
CA SER A 262 15.85 10.65 22.30
C SER A 262 15.01 10.57 21.03
N ALA A 263 15.66 10.23 19.92
CA ALA A 263 14.98 10.01 18.65
C ALA A 263 13.96 8.87 18.76
N HIS A 264 14.26 7.88 19.61
CA HIS A 264 13.35 6.82 20.05
C HIS A 264 13.41 6.63 21.58
N TYR A 265 12.55 5.77 22.12
CA TYR A 265 12.61 5.27 23.50
C TYR A 265 13.28 3.87 23.60
N GLY A 266 13.92 3.44 22.52
CA GLY A 266 14.65 2.17 22.39
C GLY A 266 15.83 2.34 21.42
N TYR A 267 16.63 1.30 21.26
CA TYR A 267 17.81 1.32 20.40
C TYR A 267 17.42 1.44 18.92
N LEU A 268 18.14 2.24 18.13
CA LEU A 268 17.88 2.45 16.71
C LEU A 268 18.51 1.33 15.86
N TYR A 269 17.86 0.18 15.82
CA TYR A 269 18.37 -1.04 15.18
C TYR A 269 18.51 -0.94 13.66
N CYS A 270 17.64 -0.19 12.99
CA CYS A 270 17.61 -0.15 11.53
C CYS A 270 17.13 1.21 11.01
N MET A 271 17.57 1.57 9.80
CA MET A 271 17.12 2.78 9.11
C MET A 271 17.22 2.65 7.59
N ALA A 272 16.47 3.46 6.85
CA ALA A 272 16.50 3.51 5.39
C ALA A 272 16.14 4.92 4.86
N LEU A 273 16.66 5.27 3.68
CA LEU A 273 16.41 6.56 3.03
C LEU A 273 15.30 6.47 1.97
N LEU A 274 14.65 7.61 1.74
CA LEU A 274 13.54 7.78 0.81
C LEU A 274 13.72 9.03 -0.07
N PRO A 275 13.26 8.98 -1.33
CA PRO A 275 12.73 7.80 -2.02
C PRO A 275 13.83 6.76 -2.30
N SER A 276 13.50 5.47 -2.22
CA SER A 276 14.41 4.39 -2.60
C SER A 276 13.92 3.67 -3.84
N ASN A 277 14.72 3.80 -4.90
CA ASN A 277 14.61 3.00 -6.12
C ASN A 277 15.72 1.92 -6.19
N LYS A 278 16.57 1.78 -5.16
CA LYS A 278 17.64 0.78 -5.13
C LYS A 278 17.07 -0.63 -5.37
N GLU A 279 17.72 -1.38 -6.25
CA GLU A 279 17.42 -2.78 -6.56
C GLU A 279 18.49 -3.71 -5.96
N GLY A 280 19.69 -3.20 -5.69
CA GLY A 280 20.75 -3.86 -4.94
C GLY A 280 21.62 -2.87 -4.14
N SER A 281 22.53 -3.43 -3.33
CA SER A 281 23.53 -2.69 -2.55
C SER A 281 24.55 -1.96 -3.42
N ASP A 282 24.78 -2.45 -4.64
CA ASP A 282 25.75 -1.94 -5.62
C ASP A 282 25.15 -0.95 -6.62
N ASP A 283 23.89 -0.53 -6.42
CA ASP A 283 23.23 0.50 -7.22
C ASP A 283 23.91 1.86 -7.08
N LEU A 284 24.18 2.51 -8.22
CA LEU A 284 24.41 3.95 -8.26
C LEU A 284 23.08 4.65 -7.95
N LEU A 285 23.05 5.42 -6.85
CA LEU A 285 21.92 6.30 -6.56
C LEU A 285 21.84 7.37 -7.66
N TYR A 286 20.81 7.26 -8.51
CA TYR A 286 20.55 8.24 -9.56
C TYR A 286 20.14 9.57 -8.95
N ASP A 287 20.81 10.63 -9.38
CA ASP A 287 20.74 12.00 -8.87
C ASP A 287 19.46 12.76 -9.32
N ASP A 288 18.35 12.04 -9.56
CA ASP A 288 17.06 12.63 -9.98
C ASP A 288 16.33 13.26 -8.79
N ILE A 289 16.99 14.22 -8.15
CA ILE A 289 16.46 15.10 -7.10
C ILE A 289 15.76 16.30 -7.77
N SER A 290 14.95 16.02 -8.78
CA SER A 290 14.02 17.00 -9.33
C SER A 290 12.78 17.06 -8.41
N ASP A 291 12.74 18.08 -7.54
CA ASP A 291 11.65 18.43 -6.60
C ASP A 291 11.27 17.44 -5.46
N GLY A 292 12.02 16.35 -5.27
CA GLY A 292 11.72 15.35 -4.22
C GLY A 292 12.03 15.77 -2.76
N LYS A 293 11.10 15.54 -1.84
CA LYS A 293 11.34 15.63 -0.37
C LYS A 293 12.16 14.42 0.11
N LEU A 294 13.45 14.62 0.39
CA LEU A 294 14.30 13.59 1.01
C LEU A 294 13.80 13.23 2.41
N GLN A 295 13.68 11.93 2.71
CA GLN A 295 13.20 11.44 4.01
C GLN A 295 14.06 10.29 4.53
N LEU A 296 14.07 10.11 5.86
CA LEU A 296 14.71 9.01 6.57
C LEU A 296 13.65 8.25 7.36
N VAL A 297 13.72 6.93 7.36
CA VAL A 297 12.89 6.05 8.18
C VAL A 297 13.78 5.36 9.20
N THR A 298 13.39 5.34 10.48
CA THR A 298 14.13 4.66 11.56
C THR A 298 13.23 3.68 12.30
N GLY A 299 13.78 2.52 12.69
CA GLY A 299 13.09 1.44 13.40
C GLY A 299 13.83 1.10 14.69
N SER A 300 13.07 0.77 15.74
CA SER A 300 13.59 0.77 17.11
C SER A 300 13.01 -0.28 18.04
N GLY A 301 13.75 -0.53 19.14
CA GLY A 301 13.31 -1.29 20.30
C GLY A 301 12.07 -0.76 21.02
N ASP A 302 11.62 0.47 20.75
CA ASP A 302 10.36 1.01 21.28
C ASP A 302 9.11 0.56 20.51
N SER A 303 9.24 -0.42 19.60
CA SER A 303 8.17 -0.95 18.74
C SER A 303 7.59 0.07 17.76
N THR A 304 8.33 1.15 17.46
CA THR A 304 7.91 2.18 16.50
C THR A 304 8.80 2.25 15.26
N VAL A 305 8.20 2.70 14.16
CA VAL A 305 8.89 3.22 12.99
C VAL A 305 8.64 4.72 12.91
N LYS A 306 9.68 5.54 12.74
CA LYS A 306 9.55 6.99 12.63
C LYS A 306 9.99 7.49 11.26
N LEU A 307 9.20 8.39 10.69
CA LEU A 307 9.46 9.07 9.42
C LEU A 307 9.97 10.48 9.70
N TRP A 308 11.13 10.80 9.16
CA TRP A 308 11.81 12.09 9.35
C TRP A 308 11.97 12.80 8.01
N GLN A 309 11.59 14.08 7.94
CA GLN A 309 11.92 14.98 6.85
C GLN A 309 13.39 15.38 6.98
N LEU A 310 14.18 15.09 5.94
CA LEU A 310 15.55 15.61 5.83
C LEU A 310 15.52 17.03 5.24
N PRO A 311 16.52 17.88 5.55
CA PRO A 311 16.58 19.23 5.03
C PRO A 311 16.76 19.27 3.51
N SER A 312 16.07 20.19 2.84
CA SER A 312 16.06 20.29 1.38
C SER A 312 17.30 20.98 0.78
N ASN A 313 18.04 21.73 1.59
CA ASN A 313 19.23 22.47 1.16
C ASN A 313 20.49 21.85 1.75
N ARG A 314 21.62 21.94 1.03
CA ARG A 314 22.97 21.69 1.54
C ARG A 314 23.46 22.73 2.57
N ALA A 315 22.56 23.56 3.10
CA ALA A 315 22.86 24.44 4.22
C ALA A 315 23.11 23.54 5.44
N GLN A 316 24.32 23.64 6.00
CA GLN A 316 24.74 22.81 7.12
C GLN A 316 23.83 23.03 8.35
N ASP A 317 23.74 22.01 9.19
CA ASP A 317 23.18 22.05 10.55
C ASP A 317 21.65 22.07 10.72
N ALA A 318 20.88 21.87 9.64
CA ALA A 318 19.43 21.66 9.76
C ALA A 318 19.08 20.21 10.20
N ALA A 319 18.54 20.06 11.41
CA ALA A 319 18.17 18.76 11.99
C ALA A 319 16.98 18.07 11.27
N PRO A 320 16.95 16.72 11.20
CA PRO A 320 15.79 15.97 10.72
C PRO A 320 14.52 16.27 11.53
N GLN A 321 13.40 16.53 10.85
CA GLN A 321 12.12 16.82 11.51
C GLN A 321 11.19 15.60 11.51
N LEU A 322 10.69 15.20 12.67
CA LEU A 322 9.73 14.09 12.78
C LEU A 322 8.40 14.44 12.09
N LEU A 323 8.03 13.66 11.07
CA LEU A 323 6.75 13.79 10.35
C LEU A 323 5.66 12.88 10.93
N HIS A 324 6.03 11.65 11.29
CA HIS A 324 5.08 10.65 11.75
C HIS A 324 5.75 9.52 12.55
N THR A 325 4.97 8.87 13.42
CA THR A 325 5.36 7.68 14.18
C THR A 325 4.32 6.59 13.94
N PHE A 326 4.74 5.49 13.32
CA PHE A 326 3.94 4.28 13.15
C PHE A 326 4.19 3.34 14.34
N ASN A 327 3.13 2.82 14.96
CA ASN A 327 3.24 1.83 16.04
C ASN A 327 3.09 0.43 15.45
N CYS A 328 4.09 -0.43 15.60
CA CYS A 328 4.05 -1.79 15.09
C CYS A 328 3.29 -2.76 16.02
N ASP A 329 3.23 -2.45 17.32
CA ASP A 329 2.60 -3.26 18.38
C ASP A 329 3.04 -4.74 18.37
N ALA A 330 4.30 -4.98 17.99
CA ALA A 330 4.88 -6.28 17.67
C ALA A 330 6.32 -6.45 18.21
N GLY A 331 6.63 -5.81 19.34
CA GLY A 331 7.99 -5.73 19.87
C GLY A 331 8.92 -4.90 18.98
N ALA A 332 10.23 -5.03 19.20
CA ALA A 332 11.24 -4.22 18.53
C ALA A 332 11.18 -4.35 16.99
N VAL A 333 11.36 -3.23 16.29
CA VAL A 333 11.61 -3.22 14.84
C VAL A 333 13.10 -3.41 14.63
N LEU A 334 13.48 -4.56 14.07
CA LEU A 334 14.87 -5.02 13.96
C LEU A 334 15.40 -4.91 12.53
N ALA A 335 14.52 -4.99 11.52
CA ALA A 335 14.88 -4.79 10.11
C ALA A 335 13.92 -3.81 9.43
N LEU A 336 14.45 -2.97 8.54
CA LEU A 336 13.68 -2.06 7.70
C LEU A 336 14.14 -2.16 6.25
N VAL A 337 13.20 -2.28 5.32
CA VAL A 337 13.42 -2.06 3.88
C VAL A 337 12.30 -1.21 3.33
N VAL A 338 12.60 -0.44 2.28
CA VAL A 338 11.68 0.54 1.69
C VAL A 338 11.71 0.47 0.17
N ARG A 339 10.57 0.61 -0.48
CA ARG A 339 10.42 0.60 -1.94
C ARG A 339 9.32 1.57 -2.35
N GLY A 340 9.69 2.62 -3.10
CA GLY A 340 8.76 3.72 -3.38
C GLY A 340 8.21 4.34 -2.09
N ASP A 341 6.89 4.38 -1.96
CA ASP A 341 6.15 4.96 -0.83
C ASP A 341 5.80 3.92 0.26
N THR A 342 6.34 2.70 0.18
CA THR A 342 6.02 1.58 1.09
C THR A 342 7.21 1.22 1.99
N VAL A 343 6.94 1.07 3.29
CA VAL A 343 7.89 0.61 4.31
C VAL A 343 7.53 -0.80 4.77
N PHE A 344 8.52 -1.67 4.86
CA PHE A 344 8.43 -3.00 5.44
C PHE A 344 9.25 -3.02 6.73
N ALA A 345 8.59 -3.24 7.86
CA ALA A 345 9.20 -3.27 9.19
C ALA A 345 9.18 -4.69 9.75
N GLY A 346 10.35 -5.32 9.77
CA GLY A 346 10.58 -6.65 10.36
C GLY A 346 10.67 -6.51 11.86
N CYS A 347 9.74 -7.16 12.55
CA CYS A 347 9.56 -7.05 13.99
C CYS A 347 10.06 -8.30 14.72
N GLN A 348 10.06 -8.21 16.05
CA GLN A 348 10.11 -9.39 16.90
C GLN A 348 8.88 -10.29 16.70
N ASP A 349 8.98 -11.51 17.21
CA ASP A 349 7.94 -12.55 17.12
C ASP A 349 7.55 -12.98 15.69
N GLY A 350 8.29 -12.54 14.68
CA GLY A 350 8.19 -12.99 13.29
C GLY A 350 7.11 -12.30 12.46
N LEU A 351 6.72 -11.08 12.86
CA LEU A 351 5.80 -10.23 12.11
C LEU A 351 6.56 -9.28 11.18
N VAL A 352 6.02 -9.04 9.98
CA VAL A 352 6.42 -7.91 9.12
C VAL A 352 5.23 -6.97 8.98
N LYS A 353 5.40 -5.72 9.43
CA LYS A 353 4.39 -4.66 9.30
C LYS A 353 4.68 -3.87 8.02
N VAL A 354 3.71 -3.82 7.12
CA VAL A 354 3.80 -3.08 5.87
C VAL A 354 3.00 -1.80 6.01
N TRP A 355 3.62 -0.66 5.75
CA TRP A 355 3.05 0.68 5.91
C TRP A 355 3.11 1.44 4.60
N ASP A 356 2.03 2.16 4.28
CA ASP A 356 2.00 3.13 3.19
C ASP A 356 2.25 4.53 3.74
N LEU A 357 3.24 5.23 3.20
CA LEU A 357 3.71 6.52 3.72
C LEU A 357 2.84 7.70 3.29
N GLU A 358 2.16 7.60 2.15
CA GLU A 358 1.29 8.66 1.64
C GLU A 358 0.01 8.77 2.49
N THR A 359 -0.70 7.65 2.65
CA THR A 359 -1.92 7.57 3.48
C THR A 359 -1.61 7.46 4.97
N ARG A 360 -0.38 7.09 5.34
CA ARG A 360 0.08 6.79 6.71
C ARG A 360 -0.65 5.63 7.38
N THR A 361 -1.17 4.69 6.59
CA THR A 361 -1.98 3.57 7.10
C THR A 361 -1.19 2.26 7.12
N LEU A 362 -1.56 1.37 8.05
CA LEU A 362 -1.10 -0.02 8.02
C LEU A 362 -1.71 -0.69 6.79
N VAL A 363 -0.85 -1.20 5.91
CA VAL A 363 -1.23 -1.97 4.72
C VAL A 363 -1.53 -3.41 5.10
N ARG A 364 -0.56 -4.08 5.72
CA ARG A 364 -0.68 -5.51 6.08
C ARG A 364 0.22 -5.86 7.26
N THR A 365 -0.17 -6.87 8.02
CA THR A 365 0.73 -7.61 8.91
C THR A 365 0.95 -8.99 8.30
N LEU A 366 2.21 -9.32 7.95
CA LEU A 366 2.59 -10.65 7.51
C LEU A 366 3.08 -11.43 8.72
N LEU A 367 2.54 -12.63 8.93
CA LEU A 367 3.09 -13.60 9.87
C LEU A 367 4.03 -14.54 9.10
N VAL A 368 5.33 -14.41 9.34
CA VAL A 368 6.37 -15.12 8.59
C VAL A 368 6.69 -16.45 9.26
N VAL A 369 7.02 -16.42 10.56
CA VAL A 369 7.17 -17.59 11.44
C VAL A 369 6.85 -17.14 12.88
N GLU A 370 5.86 -17.75 13.55
CA GLU A 370 5.50 -17.38 14.92
C GLU A 370 6.68 -17.47 15.91
N ASN A 371 6.88 -16.43 16.71
CA ASN A 371 7.89 -16.35 17.78
C ASN A 371 9.35 -16.46 17.27
N VAL A 372 9.62 -16.04 16.03
CA VAL A 372 10.97 -16.03 15.44
C VAL A 372 11.28 -14.66 14.83
N ASP A 373 12.13 -13.89 15.50
CA ASP A 373 12.51 -12.52 15.12
C ASP A 373 12.94 -12.37 13.65
N ILE A 374 12.53 -11.27 13.03
CA ILE A 374 12.95 -10.89 11.67
C ILE A 374 14.16 -9.95 11.76
N LEU A 375 15.35 -10.50 11.53
CA LEU A 375 16.62 -9.78 11.76
C LEU A 375 17.18 -9.11 10.50
N SER A 376 16.79 -9.58 9.31
CA SER A 376 17.17 -8.92 8.07
C SER A 376 16.10 -9.11 7.00
N MET A 377 16.02 -8.16 6.07
CA MET A 377 15.17 -8.22 4.90
C MET A 377 15.89 -7.59 3.71
N SER A 378 15.47 -7.96 2.51
CA SER A 378 15.91 -7.35 1.24
C SER A 378 14.74 -7.29 0.26
N VAL A 379 14.77 -6.39 -0.71
CA VAL A 379 13.75 -6.29 -1.78
C VAL A 379 14.42 -6.35 -3.14
N LEU A 380 13.89 -7.16 -4.05
CA LEU A 380 14.28 -7.20 -5.46
C LEU A 380 13.07 -6.86 -6.34
N HIS A 381 13.10 -5.69 -6.98
CA HIS A 381 11.99 -5.04 -7.68
C HIS A 381 10.69 -4.90 -6.87
N SER A 382 9.90 -5.98 -6.76
CA SER A 382 8.61 -6.05 -6.08
C SER A 382 8.53 -7.16 -5.04
N ASP A 383 9.54 -8.04 -4.98
CA ASP A 383 9.53 -9.22 -4.13
C ASP A 383 10.36 -8.98 -2.88
N LEU A 384 9.76 -9.28 -1.72
CA LEU A 384 10.37 -9.14 -0.41
C LEU A 384 11.01 -10.48 0.00
N TYR A 385 12.27 -10.41 0.40
CA TYR A 385 13.03 -11.52 0.98
C TYR A 385 13.14 -11.26 2.47
N VAL A 386 12.57 -12.16 3.28
CA VAL A 386 12.56 -12.05 4.74
C VAL A 386 13.48 -13.11 5.34
N CYS A 387 14.45 -12.69 6.14
CA CYS A 387 15.40 -13.57 6.81
C CYS A 387 15.02 -13.71 8.30
N SER A 388 14.62 -14.92 8.69
CA SER A 388 14.18 -15.23 10.04
C SER A 388 15.34 -15.71 10.92
N ALA A 389 15.31 -15.37 12.21
CA ALA A 389 16.32 -15.76 13.19
C ALA A 389 16.49 -17.28 13.37
N ASN A 390 15.58 -18.10 12.84
CA ASN A 390 15.72 -19.54 12.86
C ASN A 390 16.73 -20.08 11.84
N GLY A 391 17.10 -19.33 10.79
CA GLY A 391 17.96 -19.78 9.68
C GLY A 391 17.27 -19.87 8.31
N ASP A 392 15.97 -19.56 8.23
CA ASP A 392 15.18 -19.67 7.00
C ASP A 392 15.05 -18.32 6.28
N VAL A 393 14.89 -18.38 4.95
CA VAL A 393 14.52 -17.24 4.11
C VAL A 393 13.18 -17.53 3.43
N GLN A 394 12.29 -16.55 3.46
CA GLN A 394 11.00 -16.59 2.76
C GLN A 394 10.94 -15.49 1.69
N ARG A 395 10.50 -15.84 0.48
CA ARG A 395 10.24 -14.91 -0.62
C ARG A 395 8.75 -14.63 -0.72
N TRP A 396 8.38 -13.37 -0.76
CA TRP A 396 7.01 -12.88 -0.82
C TRP A 396 6.80 -12.04 -2.09
N SER A 397 5.63 -12.20 -2.71
CA SER A 397 5.24 -11.42 -3.90
C SER A 397 4.86 -9.97 -3.55
N ALA A 398 4.67 -9.14 -4.58
CA ALA A 398 4.07 -7.80 -4.45
C ALA A 398 2.71 -7.81 -3.73
N SER A 399 1.90 -8.86 -3.94
CA SER A 399 0.59 -9.08 -3.28
C SER A 399 0.71 -9.77 -1.91
N PHE A 400 1.95 -9.94 -1.41
CA PHE A 400 2.33 -10.65 -0.20
C PHE A 400 1.80 -12.10 -0.12
N ASP A 401 1.83 -12.81 -1.25
CA ASP A 401 1.72 -14.28 -1.28
C ASP A 401 3.10 -14.89 -1.03
N LEU A 402 3.15 -16.01 -0.29
CA LEU A 402 4.40 -16.73 -0.07
C LEU A 402 4.77 -17.49 -1.36
N LEU A 403 5.84 -17.04 -2.01
CA LEU A 403 6.37 -17.60 -3.26
C LEU A 403 7.36 -18.74 -3.03
N GLY A 404 7.99 -18.81 -1.86
CA GLY A 404 8.92 -19.88 -1.53
C GLY A 404 9.57 -19.69 -0.16
N SER A 405 10.02 -20.79 0.44
CA SER A 405 10.71 -20.81 1.73
C SER A 405 11.84 -21.84 1.68
N TRP A 406 13.03 -21.49 2.15
CA TRP A 406 14.16 -22.42 2.19
C TRP A 406 15.08 -22.19 3.39
N ARG A 407 15.76 -23.26 3.79
CA ARG A 407 16.81 -23.22 4.82
C ARG A 407 18.04 -22.56 4.22
N ALA A 408 18.36 -21.34 4.64
CA ALA A 408 19.57 -20.68 4.17
C ALA A 408 20.77 -20.99 5.08
N HIS A 409 20.63 -20.82 6.39
CA HIS A 409 21.69 -21.02 7.38
C HIS A 409 21.31 -22.10 8.41
N GLU A 410 22.31 -22.77 8.99
CA GLU A 410 22.05 -23.68 10.11
C GLU A 410 21.84 -22.89 11.41
N GLY A 411 22.50 -21.73 11.51
CA GLY A 411 22.33 -20.74 12.56
C GLY A 411 21.38 -19.61 12.20
N ILE A 412 21.50 -18.51 12.94
CA ILE A 412 20.73 -17.27 12.80
C ILE A 412 21.23 -16.51 11.56
N ILE A 413 20.33 -16.05 10.69
CA ILE A 413 20.66 -15.07 9.64
C ILE A 413 20.65 -13.68 10.28
N LEU A 414 21.78 -12.97 10.20
CA LEU A 414 21.97 -11.67 10.85
C LEU A 414 21.98 -10.52 9.84
N SER A 415 22.38 -10.78 8.59
CA SER A 415 22.41 -9.76 7.54
C SER A 415 22.07 -10.36 6.18
N SER A 416 21.45 -9.56 5.31
CA SER A 416 21.14 -9.90 3.94
C SER A 416 21.23 -8.66 3.05
N ILE A 417 21.73 -8.84 1.83
CA ILE A 417 21.70 -7.83 0.77
C ILE A 417 21.37 -8.47 -0.58
N ILE A 418 20.73 -7.73 -1.46
CA ILE A 418 20.65 -8.05 -2.90
C ILE A 418 21.80 -7.34 -3.61
N THR A 419 22.41 -7.98 -4.61
CA THR A 419 23.47 -7.37 -5.41
C THR A 419 23.54 -7.99 -6.81
N ARG A 420 24.19 -7.33 -7.79
CA ARG A 420 24.37 -7.91 -9.13
C ARG A 420 25.61 -8.80 -9.21
N LEU A 421 25.51 -9.85 -10.01
CA LEU A 421 26.65 -10.63 -10.48
C LEU A 421 27.37 -9.87 -11.62
N PRO A 422 28.71 -9.84 -11.64
CA PRO A 422 29.46 -9.31 -12.77
C PRO A 422 29.06 -9.99 -14.08
N ALA A 423 28.85 -9.21 -15.14
CA ALA A 423 28.60 -9.77 -16.47
C ALA A 423 29.82 -10.57 -16.93
N SER A 424 29.63 -11.81 -17.38
CA SER A 424 30.71 -12.58 -18.00
C SER A 424 30.90 -12.15 -19.46
N ASP A 425 32.15 -12.10 -19.92
CA ASP A 425 32.57 -11.66 -21.27
C ASP A 425 32.11 -12.59 -22.44
N SER A 426 31.00 -13.32 -22.30
CA SER A 426 30.44 -14.17 -23.36
C SER A 426 29.39 -13.41 -24.17
N PRO A 427 29.65 -13.03 -25.44
CA PRO A 427 28.76 -12.17 -26.23
C PRO A 427 27.62 -12.96 -26.91
N SER A 428 26.96 -13.88 -26.19
CA SER A 428 25.93 -14.75 -26.77
C SER A 428 24.69 -14.89 -25.88
N THR A 429 23.55 -14.52 -26.47
CA THR A 429 22.15 -14.62 -25.99
C THR A 429 21.66 -13.52 -25.06
N GLN A 430 20.38 -13.17 -25.23
CA GLN A 430 19.68 -12.06 -24.58
C GLN A 430 19.28 -12.38 -23.13
N SER A 431 20.23 -12.71 -22.25
CA SER A 431 19.95 -12.89 -20.82
C SER A 431 20.04 -11.55 -20.09
N GLY A 432 18.97 -11.17 -19.37
CA GLY A 432 18.94 -9.96 -18.55
C GLY A 432 19.88 -10.02 -17.34
N GLU A 433 19.93 -8.92 -16.58
CA GLU A 433 20.75 -8.79 -15.38
C GLU A 433 20.51 -9.94 -14.38
N LYS A 434 21.61 -10.45 -13.81
CA LYS A 434 21.58 -11.50 -12.80
C LYS A 434 21.77 -10.90 -11.41
N PHE A 435 20.87 -11.24 -10.50
CA PHE A 435 20.90 -10.82 -9.11
C PHE A 435 21.27 -11.98 -8.20
N THR A 436 21.94 -11.68 -7.10
CA THR A 436 22.18 -12.60 -6.00
C THR A 436 21.66 -12.02 -4.69
N LEU A 437 21.07 -12.88 -3.87
CA LEU A 437 20.88 -12.61 -2.45
C LEU A 437 22.14 -13.12 -1.73
N VAL A 438 22.80 -12.26 -0.98
CA VAL A 438 23.91 -12.63 -0.09
C VAL A 438 23.37 -12.63 1.33
N THR A 439 23.53 -13.74 2.06
CA THR A 439 23.12 -13.89 3.46
C THR A 439 24.33 -14.20 4.34
N GLY A 440 24.43 -13.52 5.49
CA GLY A 440 25.45 -13.74 6.51
C GLY A 440 24.81 -14.25 7.80
N GLY A 441 25.43 -15.26 8.42
CA GLY A 441 24.90 -15.88 9.63
C GLY A 441 25.91 -15.99 10.77
N ASN A 442 25.45 -16.52 11.90
CA ASN A 442 26.32 -16.91 13.03
C ASN A 442 26.83 -18.36 12.94
N ASP A 443 26.75 -18.98 11.76
CA ASP A 443 27.24 -20.34 11.46
C ASP A 443 28.58 -20.33 10.70
N ASP A 444 29.41 -19.28 10.87
CA ASP A 444 30.68 -19.02 10.17
C ASP A 444 30.56 -18.90 8.62
N MET A 445 29.33 -18.89 8.07
CA MET A 445 29.07 -18.90 6.63
C MET A 445 28.52 -17.57 6.09
N ILE A 446 28.91 -17.27 4.85
CA ILE A 446 28.25 -16.30 3.97
C ILE A 446 27.77 -17.09 2.75
N LYS A 447 26.48 -17.01 2.41
CA LYS A 447 25.88 -17.80 1.33
C LYS A 447 25.33 -16.89 0.25
N ILE A 448 25.60 -17.24 -0.99
CA ILE A 448 25.29 -16.44 -2.18
C ILE A 448 24.29 -17.24 -3.02
N TRP A 449 23.07 -16.75 -3.14
CA TRP A 449 21.95 -17.43 -3.79
C TRP A 449 21.62 -16.74 -5.12
N GLU A 450 21.57 -17.48 -6.22
CA GLU A 450 21.12 -16.95 -7.52
C GLU A 450 19.60 -16.70 -7.47
N VAL A 451 19.20 -15.43 -7.50
CA VAL A 451 17.79 -15.02 -7.40
C VAL A 451 17.33 -14.39 -8.71
N VAL A 452 16.13 -14.78 -9.13
CA VAL A 452 15.54 -14.30 -10.38
C VAL A 452 14.57 -13.16 -10.07
N PRO A 453 14.70 -11.99 -10.73
CA PRO A 453 13.69 -10.95 -10.75
C PRO A 453 12.25 -11.51 -10.83
N PRO A 454 11.28 -10.96 -10.09
CA PRO A 454 9.87 -11.26 -10.33
C PRO A 454 9.56 -11.12 -11.82
N ARG A 455 8.77 -12.05 -12.37
CA ARG A 455 8.40 -12.02 -13.79
C ARG A 455 7.63 -10.73 -14.06
N THR A 456 8.31 -9.74 -14.61
CA THR A 456 7.64 -8.58 -15.17
C THR A 456 6.71 -9.08 -16.26
N ASN A 457 5.42 -8.94 -16.02
CA ASN A 457 4.45 -9.00 -17.12
C ASN A 457 4.86 -7.81 -18.01
N ARG A 458 5.48 -8.10 -19.16
CA ARG A 458 6.44 -7.24 -19.90
C ARG A 458 5.91 -5.87 -20.37
N HIS A 459 4.68 -5.55 -20.02
CA HIS A 459 3.97 -4.34 -20.36
C HIS A 459 4.06 -3.24 -19.27
N ASN A 460 4.78 -3.39 -18.15
CA ASN A 460 4.73 -2.42 -17.03
C ASN A 460 5.74 -1.25 -17.09
N SER A 461 6.63 -1.19 -18.10
CA SER A 461 7.58 -0.08 -18.27
C SER A 461 6.97 1.06 -19.09
N PHE A 462 6.71 2.21 -18.46
CA PHE A 462 6.16 3.43 -19.10
C PHE A 462 7.20 4.21 -19.94
N SER A 463 8.46 3.77 -20.02
CA SER A 463 9.60 4.58 -20.51
C SER A 463 9.70 4.74 -22.04
N GLU A 464 8.84 4.09 -22.83
CA GLU A 464 8.85 4.19 -24.30
C GLU A 464 8.14 5.45 -24.84
N LEU A 465 7.48 6.24 -23.99
CA LEU A 465 6.71 7.44 -24.37
C LEU A 465 7.57 8.70 -24.66
N SER A 466 8.91 8.60 -24.60
CA SER A 466 9.84 9.73 -24.76
C SER A 466 10.11 10.14 -26.23
N GLY A 467 9.45 9.52 -27.21
CA GLY A 467 9.71 9.79 -28.63
C GLY A 467 8.49 9.74 -29.55
N LEU A 468 7.70 10.81 -29.61
CA LEU A 468 6.77 11.06 -30.72
C LEU A 468 6.69 12.55 -31.09
N GLY A 469 6.73 12.82 -32.39
CA GLY A 469 6.66 14.16 -32.97
C GLY A 469 5.25 14.61 -33.36
N THR A 470 5.20 15.74 -34.08
CA THR A 470 4.09 16.39 -34.81
C THR A 470 2.62 16.00 -34.53
N ALA A 471 1.78 17.03 -34.37
CA ALA A 471 0.40 17.00 -33.85
C ALA A 471 -0.57 15.93 -34.42
N THR A 472 -0.36 15.37 -35.61
CA THR A 472 -1.19 14.29 -36.16
C THR A 472 -0.90 12.90 -35.56
N ASP A 473 0.29 12.66 -35.01
CA ASP A 473 0.62 11.38 -34.36
C ASP A 473 0.19 11.35 -32.89
N ILE A 474 0.07 12.52 -32.25
CA ILE A 474 -0.36 12.66 -30.85
C ILE A 474 -1.75 12.03 -30.62
N SER A 475 -2.71 12.24 -31.53
CA SER A 475 -4.06 11.69 -31.37
C SER A 475 -4.15 10.18 -31.57
N LYS A 476 -3.21 9.55 -32.30
CA LYS A 476 -3.07 8.09 -32.33
C LYS A 476 -2.46 7.61 -31.01
N SER A 477 -1.31 8.18 -30.65
CA SER A 477 -0.59 7.88 -29.41
C SER A 477 -1.51 7.89 -28.18
N ILE A 478 -2.35 8.92 -27.98
CA ILE A 478 -3.21 8.98 -26.78
C ILE A 478 -4.43 8.04 -26.84
N ASN A 479 -4.92 7.67 -28.04
CA ASN A 479 -5.92 6.59 -28.14
C ASN A 479 -5.33 5.22 -27.77
N ASP A 480 -4.03 5.03 -27.97
CA ASP A 480 -3.30 3.85 -27.53
C ASP A 480 -2.98 3.93 -26.02
N ILE A 481 -2.68 5.13 -25.47
CA ILE A 481 -2.58 5.37 -24.02
C ILE A 481 -3.89 5.03 -23.30
N LEU A 482 -5.06 5.43 -23.82
CA LEU A 482 -6.37 5.13 -23.20
C LEU A 482 -6.59 3.61 -23.05
N VAL A 483 -6.33 2.84 -24.11
CA VAL A 483 -6.50 1.37 -24.08
C VAL A 483 -5.41 0.71 -23.23
N TYR A 484 -4.17 1.20 -23.29
CA TYR A 484 -3.05 0.71 -22.48
C TYR A 484 -3.29 0.94 -20.99
N ALA A 485 -3.66 2.16 -20.60
CA ALA A 485 -3.97 2.51 -19.21
C ALA A 485 -5.18 1.72 -18.70
N LEU A 486 -6.24 1.55 -19.50
CA LEU A 486 -7.36 0.68 -19.13
C LEU A 486 -6.92 -0.79 -18.96
N THR A 487 -6.02 -1.29 -19.81
CA THR A 487 -5.42 -2.63 -19.68
C THR A 487 -4.67 -2.79 -18.36
N LYS A 488 -3.97 -1.74 -17.91
CA LYS A 488 -3.31 -1.72 -16.58
C LYS A 488 -4.29 -1.65 -15.43
N PHE A 489 -5.32 -0.83 -15.56
CA PHE A 489 -6.29 -0.62 -14.50
C PHE A 489 -7.14 -1.87 -14.25
N VAL A 490 -7.56 -2.56 -15.31
CA VAL A 490 -8.29 -3.83 -15.25
C VAL A 490 -7.41 -4.99 -14.75
N ALA A 491 -6.10 -4.94 -14.96
CA ALA A 491 -5.16 -5.93 -14.43
C ALA A 491 -4.97 -5.88 -12.90
N ILE A 492 -5.51 -4.87 -12.22
CA ILE A 492 -5.52 -4.78 -10.75
C ILE A 492 -6.89 -5.29 -10.26
N PRO A 493 -6.97 -6.42 -9.54
CA PRO A 493 -8.23 -7.02 -9.10
C PRO A 493 -8.76 -6.36 -7.82
N SER A 494 -9.11 -5.06 -7.92
CA SER A 494 -9.60 -4.20 -6.85
C SER A 494 -11.01 -4.57 -6.34
N VAL A 495 -11.15 -5.74 -5.71
CA VAL A 495 -12.43 -6.24 -5.21
C VAL A 495 -12.66 -5.80 -3.76
N SER A 496 -13.41 -4.70 -3.57
CA SER A 496 -13.68 -4.07 -2.26
C SER A 496 -14.36 -5.01 -1.26
N ASN A 497 -15.39 -5.74 -1.70
CA ASN A 497 -16.15 -6.67 -0.86
C ASN A 497 -15.39 -7.95 -0.42
N ALA A 498 -14.11 -8.09 -0.80
CA ALA A 498 -13.26 -9.21 -0.41
C ALA A 498 -12.01 -8.72 0.35
N VAL A 499 -11.94 -9.00 1.66
CA VAL A 499 -10.77 -8.68 2.52
C VAL A 499 -9.44 -9.14 1.90
N ALA A 500 -9.48 -10.26 1.18
CA ALA A 500 -8.33 -10.85 0.50
C ALA A 500 -7.81 -10.03 -0.71
N HIS A 501 -8.53 -8.99 -1.13
CA HIS A 501 -8.21 -8.04 -2.22
C HIS A 501 -8.11 -6.58 -1.73
N LYS A 502 -8.09 -6.34 -0.41
CA LYS A 502 -7.93 -4.99 0.16
C LYS A 502 -6.65 -4.29 -0.33
N GLU A 503 -5.58 -5.05 -0.55
CA GLU A 503 -4.35 -4.48 -1.10
C GLU A 503 -4.49 -4.14 -2.59
N ASP A 504 -5.17 -4.97 -3.39
CA ASP A 504 -5.40 -4.67 -4.81
C ASP A 504 -6.23 -3.39 -4.97
N CYS A 505 -7.15 -3.11 -4.04
CA CYS A 505 -7.87 -1.83 -3.98
C CYS A 505 -6.93 -0.64 -3.68
N ARG A 506 -5.99 -0.79 -2.73
CA ARG A 506 -5.00 0.26 -2.44
C ARG A 506 -4.01 0.46 -3.58
N GLN A 507 -3.53 -0.61 -4.22
CA GLN A 507 -2.69 -0.54 -5.40
C GLN A 507 -3.43 0.09 -6.59
N ALA A 508 -4.74 -0.16 -6.75
CA ALA A 508 -5.56 0.54 -7.73
C ALA A 508 -5.63 2.06 -7.45
N ALA A 509 -5.81 2.47 -6.20
CA ALA A 509 -5.80 3.89 -5.82
C ALA A 509 -4.44 4.56 -6.08
N ILE A 510 -3.35 3.93 -5.64
CA ILE A 510 -1.96 4.41 -5.84
C ILE A 510 -1.62 4.47 -7.33
N TRP A 511 -1.99 3.44 -8.11
CA TRP A 511 -1.80 3.42 -9.55
C TRP A 511 -2.60 4.52 -10.24
N LEU A 512 -3.86 4.73 -9.85
CA LEU A 512 -4.73 5.72 -10.46
C LEU A 512 -4.25 7.14 -10.16
N ARG A 513 -3.81 7.42 -8.92
CA ARG A 513 -3.13 8.67 -8.55
C ARG A 513 -1.91 8.90 -9.45
N LYS A 514 -1.00 7.92 -9.56
CA LYS A 514 0.21 8.01 -10.40
C LYS A 514 -0.13 8.21 -11.88
N CYS A 515 -1.17 7.55 -12.38
CA CYS A 515 -1.65 7.69 -13.76
C CYS A 515 -2.21 9.11 -14.00
N PHE A 516 -3.03 9.65 -13.10
CA PHE A 516 -3.54 11.02 -13.19
C PHE A 516 -2.42 12.07 -13.14
N THR A 517 -1.41 11.89 -12.27
CA THR A 517 -0.21 12.76 -12.28
C THR A 517 0.52 12.73 -13.62
N GLN A 518 0.71 11.54 -14.21
CA GLN A 518 1.35 11.38 -15.52
C GLN A 518 0.52 11.97 -16.68
N LEU A 519 -0.82 12.00 -16.53
CA LEU A 519 -1.73 12.66 -17.47
C LEU A 519 -1.79 14.20 -17.29
N GLY A 520 -1.11 14.75 -16.28
CA GLY A 520 -0.98 16.19 -16.04
C GLY A 520 -1.89 16.78 -14.95
N ALA A 521 -2.50 15.94 -14.11
CA ALA A 521 -3.28 16.40 -12.96
C ALA A 521 -2.42 16.56 -11.68
N GLU A 522 -2.87 17.43 -10.77
CA GLU A 522 -2.41 17.44 -9.39
C GLU A 522 -3.20 16.37 -8.61
N ALA A 523 -2.57 15.27 -8.20
CA ALA A 523 -3.25 14.09 -7.64
C ALA A 523 -2.75 13.64 -6.25
N SER A 524 -3.68 13.31 -5.35
CA SER A 524 -3.46 12.86 -3.97
C SER A 524 -4.46 11.78 -3.53
N LEU A 525 -4.12 11.05 -2.46
CA LEU A 525 -5.01 10.10 -1.79
C LEU A 525 -5.63 10.71 -0.52
N LEU A 526 -6.95 10.59 -0.37
CA LEU A 526 -7.70 11.07 0.79
C LEU A 526 -8.17 9.89 1.67
N PRO A 527 -7.76 9.81 2.95
CA PRO A 527 -8.18 8.74 3.85
C PRO A 527 -9.67 8.78 4.18
N THR A 528 -10.37 7.67 3.90
CA THR A 528 -11.77 7.45 4.30
C THR A 528 -11.85 6.98 5.75
N GLY A 529 -11.07 5.96 6.10
CA GLY A 529 -10.92 5.38 7.44
C GLY A 529 -9.84 4.28 7.46
N ASP A 530 -9.63 3.64 8.62
CA ASP A 530 -8.56 2.63 8.79
C ASP A 530 -8.86 1.31 8.03
N THR A 531 -10.14 0.97 7.92
CA THR A 531 -10.62 -0.28 7.32
C THR A 531 -10.91 -0.17 5.84
N THR A 532 -11.27 1.03 5.35
CA THR A 532 -11.77 1.31 4.00
C THR A 532 -10.66 1.80 3.05
N ASN A 533 -10.97 1.81 1.76
CA ASN A 533 -10.09 2.22 0.67
C ASN A 533 -10.12 3.77 0.50
N PRO A 534 -8.99 4.43 0.19
CA PRO A 534 -8.91 5.89 0.11
C PRO A 534 -9.60 6.44 -1.15
N LEU A 535 -10.04 7.70 -1.12
CA LEU A 535 -10.47 8.39 -2.34
C LEU A 535 -9.24 8.84 -3.14
N VAL A 536 -9.30 8.79 -4.46
CA VAL A 536 -8.33 9.44 -5.35
C VAL A 536 -8.90 10.79 -5.75
N LEU A 537 -8.26 11.88 -5.28
CA LEU A 537 -8.58 13.25 -5.69
C LEU A 537 -7.52 13.72 -6.69
N ALA A 538 -7.94 14.14 -7.88
CA ALA A 538 -7.03 14.74 -8.86
C ALA A 538 -7.65 15.93 -9.59
N THR A 539 -6.93 17.05 -9.70
CA THR A 539 -7.38 18.23 -10.46
C THR A 539 -6.55 18.41 -11.74
N PHE A 540 -7.21 18.35 -12.90
CA PHE A 540 -6.65 18.85 -14.15
C PHE A 540 -6.91 20.35 -14.25
N HIS A 541 -5.85 21.15 -14.06
CA HIS A 541 -5.95 22.60 -14.03
C HIS A 541 -6.09 23.19 -15.44
N GLY A 542 -7.15 23.97 -15.67
CA GLY A 542 -7.37 24.68 -16.92
C GLY A 542 -6.27 25.69 -17.28
N THR A 543 -6.09 25.98 -18.57
CA THR A 543 -5.04 26.88 -19.09
C THR A 543 -5.48 28.35 -19.22
N ARG A 544 -6.77 28.65 -19.04
CA ARG A 544 -7.30 30.02 -19.18
C ARG A 544 -7.10 30.85 -17.91
N THR A 545 -6.73 32.12 -18.11
CA THR A 545 -6.60 33.17 -17.09
C THR A 545 -7.85 34.06 -17.02
N SER A 546 -9.05 33.48 -17.15
CA SER A 546 -10.29 34.21 -16.89
C SER A 546 -10.52 34.40 -15.39
N GLN A 547 -11.28 35.45 -15.04
CA GLN A 547 -11.55 35.84 -13.65
C GLN A 547 -12.37 34.80 -12.87
N HIS A 548 -13.07 33.92 -13.58
CA HIS A 548 -13.66 32.67 -13.10
C HIS A 548 -13.30 31.53 -14.07
N ARG A 549 -13.15 30.31 -13.56
CA ARG A 549 -12.98 29.06 -14.32
C ARG A 549 -14.04 28.10 -13.81
N PRO A 550 -14.95 27.60 -14.66
CA PRO A 550 -15.91 26.60 -14.22
C PRO A 550 -15.18 25.35 -13.72
N ARG A 551 -15.59 24.82 -12.57
CA ARG A 551 -14.99 23.65 -11.93
C ARG A 551 -15.98 22.50 -11.88
N ILE A 552 -15.67 21.44 -12.64
CA ILE A 552 -16.55 20.29 -12.85
C ILE A 552 -15.98 19.12 -12.06
N LEU A 553 -16.78 18.50 -11.19
CA LEU A 553 -16.39 17.29 -10.48
C LEU A 553 -16.78 16.07 -11.30
N PHE A 554 -15.83 15.20 -11.64
CA PHE A 554 -16.13 13.87 -12.16
C PHE A 554 -16.13 12.84 -11.04
N TYR A 555 -17.24 12.11 -10.88
CA TYR A 555 -17.39 11.02 -9.94
C TYR A 555 -17.36 9.64 -10.64
N GLY A 556 -16.66 8.69 -10.02
CA GLY A 556 -16.62 7.28 -10.40
C GLY A 556 -15.99 6.42 -9.30
N HIS A 557 -15.79 5.12 -9.54
CA HIS A 557 -15.18 4.20 -8.58
C HIS A 557 -14.15 3.24 -9.22
N TYR A 558 -13.09 2.91 -8.46
CA TYR A 558 -12.02 2.02 -8.93
C TYR A 558 -12.16 0.58 -8.41
N ASP A 559 -13.02 0.34 -7.43
CA ASP A 559 -13.37 -1.00 -7.00
C ASP A 559 -14.40 -1.67 -7.92
N VAL A 560 -14.41 -3.00 -7.90
CA VAL A 560 -15.19 -3.84 -8.82
C VAL A 560 -15.74 -5.06 -8.08
N ILE A 561 -16.91 -5.59 -8.45
CA ILE A 561 -17.33 -6.88 -7.85
C ILE A 561 -16.38 -8.05 -8.21
N ALA A 562 -16.38 -9.08 -7.35
CA ALA A 562 -15.68 -10.33 -7.59
C ALA A 562 -16.05 -10.97 -8.95
N ALA A 563 -15.05 -11.47 -9.67
CA ALA A 563 -15.25 -12.28 -10.87
C ALA A 563 -15.54 -13.74 -10.49
N ARG A 564 -16.62 -14.33 -11.01
CA ARG A 564 -16.95 -15.75 -10.79
C ARG A 564 -15.91 -16.64 -11.51
N PRO A 565 -15.48 -17.78 -10.93
CA PRO A 565 -14.51 -18.68 -11.58
C PRO A 565 -14.98 -19.29 -12.91
N ASN A 566 -16.30 -19.40 -13.11
CA ASN A 566 -16.93 -20.02 -14.27
C ASN A 566 -17.72 -18.98 -15.08
N GLY A 567 -17.76 -19.15 -16.40
CA GLY A 567 -18.60 -18.35 -17.31
C GLY A 567 -17.86 -17.26 -18.09
N TRP A 568 -16.58 -17.03 -17.80
CA TRP A 568 -15.73 -16.14 -18.61
C TRP A 568 -15.05 -16.89 -19.75
N THR A 569 -14.92 -16.24 -20.91
CA THR A 569 -14.19 -16.78 -22.08
C THR A 569 -12.69 -16.47 -22.00
N SER A 570 -12.32 -15.38 -21.31
CA SER A 570 -10.94 -14.95 -21.05
C SER A 570 -10.74 -14.73 -19.55
N ASP A 571 -9.50 -14.65 -19.08
CA ASP A 571 -9.21 -14.21 -17.71
C ASP A 571 -9.88 -12.84 -17.43
N PRO A 572 -10.73 -12.72 -16.38
CA PRO A 572 -11.42 -11.47 -16.05
C PRO A 572 -10.49 -10.29 -15.78
N PHE A 573 -9.27 -10.52 -15.31
CA PHE A 573 -8.29 -9.47 -15.01
C PHE A 573 -7.19 -9.37 -16.09
N THR A 574 -7.43 -9.94 -17.27
CA THR A 574 -6.63 -9.66 -18.48
C THR A 574 -7.54 -9.04 -19.53
N LEU A 575 -7.35 -7.75 -19.83
CA LEU A 575 -8.19 -7.06 -20.82
C LEU A 575 -7.97 -7.65 -22.22
N THR A 576 -9.02 -8.21 -22.85
CA THR A 576 -8.92 -8.82 -24.19
C THR A 576 -9.86 -8.17 -25.21
N GLY A 577 -9.34 -7.91 -26.41
CA GLY A 577 -10.13 -7.38 -27.52
C GLY A 577 -10.84 -8.50 -28.30
N ARG A 578 -12.17 -8.43 -28.45
CA ARG A 578 -12.96 -9.32 -29.32
C ARG A 578 -14.04 -8.52 -30.06
N ASN A 579 -14.10 -8.63 -31.39
CA ASN A 579 -15.16 -8.06 -32.25
C ASN A 579 -15.48 -6.56 -32.01
N GLY A 580 -14.49 -5.74 -31.68
CA GLY A 580 -14.67 -4.30 -31.40
C GLY A 580 -15.00 -3.94 -29.95
N TYR A 581 -15.07 -4.94 -29.05
CA TYR A 581 -15.25 -4.77 -27.61
C TYR A 581 -13.97 -5.13 -26.87
N LEU A 582 -13.76 -4.51 -25.70
CA LEU A 582 -12.72 -4.84 -24.72
C LEU A 582 -13.39 -5.57 -23.55
N TYR A 583 -12.95 -6.79 -23.26
CA TYR A 583 -13.51 -7.66 -22.22
C TYR A 583 -12.60 -7.71 -21.00
N GLY A 584 -13.19 -7.58 -19.81
CA GLY A 584 -12.51 -7.64 -18.52
C GLY A 584 -13.40 -7.09 -17.40
N ARG A 585 -13.17 -7.51 -16.15
CA ARG A 585 -13.92 -7.02 -14.98
C ARG A 585 -13.59 -5.54 -14.72
N GLY A 586 -14.64 -4.74 -14.66
CA GLY A 586 -14.61 -3.29 -14.54
C GLY A 586 -14.31 -2.54 -15.83
N ALA A 587 -14.32 -3.21 -16.99
CA ALA A 587 -14.13 -2.56 -18.28
C ALA A 587 -15.22 -1.52 -18.56
N THR A 588 -16.48 -1.78 -18.19
CA THR A 588 -17.55 -0.76 -18.21
C THR A 588 -17.85 -0.18 -16.82
N ASP A 589 -17.53 -0.90 -15.75
CA ASP A 589 -18.04 -0.64 -14.40
C ASP A 589 -16.91 -0.62 -13.33
N ASN A 590 -16.17 0.48 -13.13
CA ASN A 590 -16.28 1.80 -13.77
C ASN A 590 -14.94 2.29 -14.37
N LYS A 591 -13.96 1.39 -14.55
CA LYS A 591 -12.58 1.74 -14.94
C LYS A 591 -12.46 2.34 -16.34
N GLY A 592 -13.22 1.83 -17.31
CA GLY A 592 -13.28 2.38 -18.67
C GLY A 592 -13.72 3.84 -18.69
N PRO A 593 -14.90 4.17 -18.13
CA PRO A 593 -15.37 5.54 -17.94
C PRO A 593 -14.37 6.50 -17.29
N ILE A 594 -13.76 6.12 -16.17
CA ILE A 594 -12.74 6.93 -15.49
C ILE A 594 -11.61 7.31 -16.43
N MET A 595 -11.07 6.33 -17.18
CA MET A 595 -9.97 6.58 -18.10
C MET A 595 -10.39 7.41 -19.31
N ALA A 596 -11.62 7.24 -19.83
CA ALA A 596 -12.12 8.06 -20.93
C ALA A 596 -12.22 9.55 -20.54
N VAL A 597 -12.68 9.85 -19.33
CA VAL A 597 -12.77 11.23 -18.82
C VAL A 597 -11.38 11.81 -18.53
N ALA A 598 -10.49 11.06 -17.86
CA ALA A 598 -9.12 11.51 -17.58
C ALA A 598 -8.33 11.79 -18.87
N CYS A 599 -8.42 10.91 -19.87
CA CYS A 599 -7.75 11.12 -21.16
C CYS A 599 -8.37 12.26 -21.98
N ALA A 600 -9.67 12.57 -21.82
CA ALA A 600 -10.28 13.74 -22.45
C ALA A 600 -9.69 15.06 -21.91
N ALA A 601 -9.55 15.15 -20.59
CA ALA A 601 -8.90 16.32 -19.95
C ALA A 601 -7.41 16.42 -20.32
N ALA A 602 -6.69 15.30 -20.33
CA ALA A 602 -5.28 15.25 -20.71
C ALA A 602 -5.04 15.73 -22.16
N ASP A 603 -5.88 15.32 -23.12
CA ASP A 603 -5.80 15.79 -24.51
C ASP A 603 -6.03 17.30 -24.62
N LEU A 604 -7.05 17.82 -23.94
CA LEU A 604 -7.33 19.26 -23.93
C LEU A 604 -6.19 20.03 -23.25
N LEU A 605 -5.63 19.51 -22.15
CA LEU A 605 -4.53 20.13 -21.42
C LEU A 605 -3.24 20.17 -22.26
N ALA A 606 -2.87 19.05 -22.90
CA ALA A 606 -1.71 18.95 -23.79
C ALA A 606 -1.82 19.90 -25.00
N ARG A 607 -3.03 20.11 -25.53
CA ARG A 607 -3.32 21.07 -26.62
C ARG A 607 -3.49 22.52 -26.12
N ARG A 608 -3.37 22.77 -24.81
CA ARG A 608 -3.66 24.05 -24.12
C ARG A 608 -5.09 24.58 -24.36
N ALA A 609 -6.03 23.68 -24.61
CA ALA A 609 -7.43 23.94 -24.88
C ALA A 609 -8.37 23.67 -23.68
N LEU A 610 -7.86 23.09 -22.58
CA LEU A 610 -8.65 22.86 -21.37
C LEU A 610 -9.01 24.21 -20.71
N GLY A 611 -10.26 24.64 -20.88
CA GLY A 611 -10.73 25.95 -20.40
C GLY A 611 -11.49 25.93 -19.07
N VAL A 612 -11.61 24.75 -18.45
CA VAL A 612 -12.27 24.48 -17.16
C VAL A 612 -11.30 23.75 -16.23
N ASP A 613 -11.66 23.67 -14.95
CA ASP A 613 -11.02 22.78 -14.00
C ASP A 613 -11.82 21.48 -13.90
N LEU A 614 -11.16 20.33 -14.13
CA LEU A 614 -11.78 19.02 -13.94
C LEU A 614 -11.22 18.37 -12.68
N VAL A 615 -12.10 18.14 -11.70
CA VAL A 615 -11.79 17.50 -10.41
C VAL A 615 -12.27 16.06 -10.45
N MET A 616 -11.36 15.11 -10.62
CA MET A 616 -11.64 13.68 -10.49
C MET A 616 -11.74 13.33 -9.00
N LEU A 617 -12.89 12.81 -8.56
CA LEU A 617 -13.11 12.29 -7.22
C LEU A 617 -13.55 10.83 -7.33
N ILE A 618 -12.60 9.91 -7.18
CA ILE A 618 -12.83 8.48 -7.43
C ILE A 618 -12.79 7.70 -6.10
N GLU A 619 -13.86 6.95 -5.79
CA GLU A 619 -13.94 6.11 -4.60
C GLU A 619 -13.52 4.65 -4.85
N GLY A 620 -13.42 3.85 -3.79
CA GLY A 620 -13.00 2.45 -3.82
C GLY A 620 -13.85 1.52 -2.94
N GLU A 621 -15.10 1.89 -2.72
CA GLU A 621 -16.06 1.16 -1.87
C GLU A 621 -17.48 1.13 -2.47
N GLU A 622 -17.69 1.54 -3.73
CA GLU A 622 -19.05 1.67 -4.32
C GLU A 622 -19.76 0.30 -4.32
N GLU A 623 -19.03 -0.73 -4.74
CA GLU A 623 -19.47 -2.14 -4.82
C GLU A 623 -19.57 -2.81 -3.43
N ALA A 624 -19.20 -2.07 -2.38
CA ALA A 624 -19.35 -2.39 -0.96
C ALA A 624 -20.32 -1.45 -0.22
N GLY A 625 -20.97 -0.51 -0.91
CA GLY A 625 -21.97 0.42 -0.37
C GLY A 625 -21.43 1.80 0.07
N SER A 626 -20.33 2.27 -0.54
CA SER A 626 -19.71 3.59 -0.33
C SER A 626 -19.35 3.91 1.13
N GLY A 627 -18.84 2.89 1.85
CA GLY A 627 -18.48 2.99 3.26
C GLY A 627 -17.50 4.12 3.56
N GLY A 628 -17.95 5.13 4.32
CA GLY A 628 -17.12 6.28 4.72
C GLY A 628 -16.94 7.36 3.66
N PHE A 629 -17.52 7.23 2.46
CA PHE A 629 -17.41 8.22 1.37
C PHE A 629 -17.86 9.62 1.81
N ALA A 630 -19.09 9.74 2.31
CA ALA A 630 -19.67 11.03 2.70
C ALA A 630 -18.86 11.74 3.81
N GLU A 631 -18.42 11.01 4.84
CA GLU A 631 -17.60 11.59 5.92
C GLU A 631 -16.22 12.01 5.40
N ALA A 632 -15.65 11.31 4.42
CA ALA A 632 -14.38 11.69 3.80
C ALA A 632 -14.52 12.93 2.92
N VAL A 633 -15.55 13.01 2.07
CA VAL A 633 -15.86 14.20 1.25
C VAL A 633 -16.05 15.42 2.13
N LYS A 634 -16.86 15.30 3.19
CA LYS A 634 -17.08 16.37 4.17
C LYS A 634 -15.82 16.78 4.93
N ARG A 635 -14.98 15.82 5.34
CA ARG A 635 -13.68 16.08 6.01
C ARG A 635 -12.67 16.79 5.10
N HIS A 636 -12.68 16.46 3.81
CA HIS A 636 -11.73 16.96 2.82
C HIS A 636 -12.32 18.00 1.86
N LYS A 637 -13.47 18.60 2.21
CA LYS A 637 -14.21 19.54 1.37
C LYS A 637 -13.37 20.73 0.93
N ASP A 638 -12.50 21.24 1.81
CA ASP A 638 -11.56 22.33 1.49
C ASP A 638 -10.52 21.95 0.43
N ALA A 639 -10.09 20.68 0.40
CA ALA A 639 -9.15 20.17 -0.59
C ALA A 639 -9.81 19.90 -1.95
N ILE A 640 -11.08 19.47 -1.95
CA ILE A 640 -11.89 19.34 -3.16
C ILE A 640 -12.21 20.75 -3.72
N GLY A 641 -12.58 21.67 -2.84
CA GLY A 641 -12.95 23.05 -3.16
C GLY A 641 -14.36 23.22 -3.78
N PRO A 642 -14.71 24.41 -4.26
CA PRO A 642 -16.03 24.70 -4.82
C PRO A 642 -16.22 24.01 -6.19
N ILE A 643 -17.43 23.52 -6.46
CA ILE A 643 -17.80 22.79 -7.68
C ILE A 643 -19.04 23.43 -8.31
N ASP A 644 -19.01 23.72 -9.61
CA ASP A 644 -20.13 24.32 -10.36
C ASP A 644 -21.11 23.29 -10.95
N SER A 645 -20.63 22.07 -11.26
CA SER A 645 -21.45 20.97 -11.77
C SER A 645 -20.75 19.62 -11.55
N ILE A 646 -21.52 18.54 -11.43
CA ILE A 646 -21.03 17.17 -11.26
C ILE A 646 -21.28 16.37 -12.55
N LEU A 647 -20.27 15.68 -13.07
CA LEU A 647 -20.38 14.72 -14.16
C LEU A 647 -20.21 13.30 -13.60
N VAL A 648 -21.14 12.42 -13.93
CA VAL A 648 -21.14 11.00 -13.57
C VAL A 648 -21.13 10.18 -14.85
N SER A 649 -20.37 9.09 -14.88
CA SER A 649 -20.37 8.15 -15.99
C SER A 649 -20.40 6.69 -15.52
N ASN A 650 -21.38 6.36 -14.68
CA ASN A 650 -21.63 4.98 -14.23
C ASN A 650 -23.04 4.51 -14.59
N SER A 651 -23.31 4.29 -15.89
CA SER A 651 -24.58 3.71 -16.38
C SER A 651 -24.43 3.22 -17.83
N THR A 652 -25.47 2.55 -18.33
CA THR A 652 -25.49 1.96 -19.67
C THR A 652 -26.55 2.60 -20.57
N TRP A 653 -26.35 2.53 -21.88
CA TRP A 653 -27.40 2.83 -22.84
C TRP A 653 -28.49 1.76 -22.79
N ILE A 654 -29.72 2.16 -23.07
CA ILE A 654 -30.87 1.25 -23.12
C ILE A 654 -30.85 0.31 -24.33
N ALA A 655 -29.97 0.57 -25.30
CA ALA A 655 -29.79 -0.17 -26.54
C ALA A 655 -28.31 -0.12 -26.98
N GLU A 656 -27.96 -0.82 -28.05
CA GLU A 656 -26.59 -0.87 -28.55
C GLU A 656 -26.20 0.41 -29.31
N ASP A 657 -26.97 0.80 -30.34
CA ASP A 657 -26.52 1.80 -31.33
C ASP A 657 -26.96 3.25 -31.06
N THR A 658 -27.87 3.47 -30.09
CA THR A 658 -28.49 4.79 -29.85
C THR A 658 -27.94 5.43 -28.57
N PRO A 659 -27.28 6.61 -28.65
CA PRO A 659 -26.73 7.26 -27.48
C PRO A 659 -27.81 7.71 -26.51
N CYS A 660 -27.50 7.63 -25.22
CA CYS A 660 -28.41 8.00 -24.15
C CYS A 660 -27.76 9.03 -23.20
N ILE A 661 -28.59 9.77 -22.47
CA ILE A 661 -28.20 10.51 -21.27
C ILE A 661 -29.15 10.08 -20.15
N THR A 662 -28.59 9.76 -19.00
CA THR A 662 -29.37 9.36 -17.82
C THR A 662 -29.75 10.63 -17.06
N TYR A 663 -31.04 10.78 -16.71
CA TYR A 663 -31.54 11.95 -15.96
C TYR A 663 -32.27 11.55 -14.68
N GLY A 664 -32.24 10.29 -14.28
CA GLY A 664 -32.77 9.90 -12.98
C GLY A 664 -32.47 8.47 -12.60
N LEU A 665 -32.23 8.29 -11.30
CA LEU A 665 -31.97 7.01 -10.64
C LEU A 665 -33.04 6.79 -9.56
N ARG A 666 -33.29 5.53 -9.23
CA ARG A 666 -34.13 5.21 -8.07
C ARG A 666 -33.31 5.31 -6.80
N GLY A 667 -33.98 5.56 -5.68
CA GLY A 667 -33.39 5.28 -4.38
C GLY A 667 -33.60 3.82 -4.00
N VAL A 668 -32.97 3.37 -2.91
CA VAL A 668 -33.19 2.05 -2.34
C VAL A 668 -33.16 2.08 -0.82
N VAL A 669 -34.03 1.28 -0.21
CA VAL A 669 -34.00 0.95 1.23
C VAL A 669 -33.80 -0.55 1.36
N HIS A 670 -32.67 -0.99 1.89
CA HIS A 670 -32.38 -2.39 2.22
C HIS A 670 -32.69 -2.69 3.68
N SER A 671 -33.39 -3.80 3.92
CA SER A 671 -33.80 -4.21 5.27
C SER A 671 -33.65 -5.71 5.48
N ASN A 672 -33.18 -6.09 6.68
CA ASN A 672 -33.27 -7.46 7.17
C ASN A 672 -34.46 -7.60 8.09
N VAL A 673 -35.29 -8.60 7.83
CA VAL A 673 -36.41 -9.00 8.68
C VAL A 673 -36.03 -10.33 9.32
N GLU A 674 -35.94 -10.38 10.65
CA GLU A 674 -35.53 -11.57 11.39
C GLU A 674 -36.62 -12.00 12.38
N ILE A 675 -37.03 -13.26 12.32
CA ILE A 675 -37.95 -13.88 13.28
C ILE A 675 -37.23 -15.03 13.97
N SER A 676 -37.25 -15.04 15.30
CA SER A 676 -36.57 -16.07 16.10
C SER A 676 -37.36 -16.51 17.34
N ASN A 677 -36.99 -17.67 17.89
CA ASN A 677 -37.35 -18.11 19.23
C ASN A 677 -36.09 -18.38 20.07
N ASP A 678 -36.27 -18.62 21.37
CA ASP A 678 -35.16 -18.87 22.32
C ASP A 678 -34.76 -20.36 22.39
N GLY A 679 -35.31 -21.21 21.52
CA GLY A 679 -35.08 -22.65 21.48
C GLY A 679 -34.03 -23.09 20.46
N PRO A 680 -33.66 -24.38 20.45
CA PRO A 680 -32.88 -24.98 19.38
C PRO A 680 -33.73 -25.20 18.12
N ASP A 681 -33.06 -25.50 17.01
CA ASP A 681 -33.72 -26.08 15.83
C ASP A 681 -34.38 -27.42 16.18
N LEU A 682 -35.60 -27.66 15.69
CA LEU A 682 -36.42 -28.83 16.04
C LEU A 682 -36.62 -29.78 14.84
N HIS A 683 -36.99 -31.04 15.08
CA HIS A 683 -37.19 -32.00 14.01
C HIS A 683 -38.65 -31.95 13.53
N SER A 684 -38.90 -31.56 12.28
CA SER A 684 -40.26 -31.25 11.82
C SER A 684 -41.22 -32.45 11.86
N GLY A 685 -40.72 -33.68 11.74
CA GLY A 685 -41.54 -34.90 11.90
C GLY A 685 -41.84 -35.30 13.35
N VAL A 686 -41.24 -34.66 14.35
CA VAL A 686 -41.46 -34.91 15.79
C VAL A 686 -42.22 -33.75 16.43
N ASP A 687 -41.79 -32.52 16.14
CA ASP A 687 -42.28 -31.29 16.76
C ASP A 687 -43.28 -30.51 15.89
N GLY A 688 -43.54 -31.00 14.65
CA GLY A 688 -44.45 -30.38 13.68
C GLY A 688 -45.86 -30.22 14.21
N GLY A 689 -46.37 -28.99 14.19
CA GLY A 689 -47.68 -28.64 14.74
C GLY A 689 -47.74 -28.49 16.28
N ALA A 690 -46.67 -28.85 17.01
CA ALA A 690 -46.56 -28.60 18.45
C ALA A 690 -45.85 -27.27 18.75
N ALA A 691 -44.82 -26.92 17.97
CA ALA A 691 -44.10 -25.64 18.08
C ALA A 691 -44.72 -24.55 17.20
N ARG A 692 -44.57 -23.27 17.58
CA ARG A 692 -44.90 -22.14 16.69
C ARG A 692 -43.68 -21.78 15.84
N GLU A 693 -43.74 -22.17 14.58
CA GLU A 693 -42.60 -22.13 13.66
C GLU A 693 -42.25 -20.70 13.19
N PRO A 694 -41.02 -20.20 13.44
CA PRO A 694 -40.55 -18.90 12.92
C PRO A 694 -40.66 -18.77 11.41
N MET A 695 -40.43 -19.86 10.66
CA MET A 695 -40.57 -19.88 9.20
C MET A 695 -42.02 -19.64 8.76
N LEU A 696 -43.00 -20.23 9.44
CA LEU A 696 -44.42 -20.03 9.11
C LEU A 696 -44.86 -18.58 9.37
N ASP A 697 -44.35 -17.96 10.44
CA ASP A 697 -44.60 -16.54 10.70
C ASP A 697 -43.88 -15.65 9.68
N MET A 698 -42.67 -16.01 9.23
CA MET A 698 -41.95 -15.28 8.17
C MET A 698 -42.69 -15.30 6.83
N VAL A 699 -43.17 -16.47 6.37
CA VAL A 699 -43.97 -16.57 5.13
C VAL A 699 -45.22 -15.71 5.22
N LYS A 700 -45.91 -15.74 6.36
CA LYS A 700 -47.09 -14.89 6.59
C LYS A 700 -46.74 -13.41 6.58
N LEU A 701 -45.65 -13.03 7.25
CA LEU A 701 -45.22 -11.62 7.36
C LEU A 701 -44.81 -11.05 6.00
N LEU A 702 -43.96 -11.77 5.25
CA LEU A 702 -43.60 -11.39 3.88
C LEU A 702 -44.83 -11.33 2.96
N GLY A 703 -45.80 -12.23 3.13
CA GLY A 703 -47.09 -12.19 2.44
C GLY A 703 -47.97 -10.96 2.76
N THR A 704 -47.64 -10.17 3.79
CA THR A 704 -48.34 -8.90 4.07
C THR A 704 -47.70 -7.68 3.38
N LEU A 705 -46.55 -7.83 2.72
CA LEU A 705 -45.89 -6.73 2.00
C LEU A 705 -46.61 -6.36 0.69
N THR A 706 -47.48 -7.24 0.19
CA THR A 706 -48.26 -7.04 -1.04
C THR A 706 -49.74 -7.37 -0.83
N ASP A 707 -50.63 -6.65 -1.53
CA ASP A 707 -52.07 -6.91 -1.53
C ASP A 707 -52.49 -7.97 -2.56
N SER A 708 -53.79 -8.26 -2.65
CA SER A 708 -54.36 -9.22 -3.61
C SER A 708 -54.25 -8.82 -5.09
N THR A 709 -53.76 -7.61 -5.38
CA THR A 709 -53.45 -7.11 -6.73
C THR A 709 -51.94 -7.08 -7.03
N ASN A 710 -51.12 -7.60 -6.11
CA ASN A 710 -49.66 -7.53 -6.09
C ASN A 710 -49.11 -6.09 -6.00
N ARG A 711 -49.88 -5.12 -5.49
CA ARG A 711 -49.35 -3.80 -5.12
C ARG A 711 -48.77 -3.85 -3.72
N ILE A 712 -47.80 -2.97 -3.44
CA ILE A 712 -47.13 -2.89 -2.14
C ILE A 712 -48.13 -2.36 -1.10
N ALA A 713 -48.37 -3.14 -0.05
CA ALA A 713 -49.43 -2.90 0.93
C ALA A 713 -49.00 -2.02 2.12
N ILE A 714 -47.76 -1.52 2.09
CA ILE A 714 -47.21 -0.63 3.13
C ILE A 714 -48.02 0.69 3.14
N PRO A 715 -48.49 1.18 4.31
CA PRO A 715 -49.27 2.41 4.40
C PRO A 715 -48.58 3.60 3.76
N LYS A 716 -49.36 4.44 3.06
CA LYS A 716 -48.91 5.69 2.39
C LYS A 716 -47.81 5.54 1.34
N PHE A 717 -47.41 4.31 0.98
CA PHE A 717 -46.25 4.05 0.14
C PHE A 717 -46.34 4.72 -1.24
N TYR A 718 -47.54 4.83 -1.81
CA TYR A 718 -47.76 5.45 -3.12
C TYR A 718 -48.19 6.94 -3.07
N ASP A 719 -48.38 7.54 -1.88
CA ASP A 719 -49.01 8.87 -1.73
C ASP A 719 -48.22 10.01 -2.38
N ARG A 720 -46.90 9.86 -2.46
CA ARG A 720 -45.97 10.83 -3.08
C ARG A 720 -45.57 10.49 -4.52
N VAL A 721 -46.04 9.37 -5.06
CA VAL A 721 -45.60 8.90 -6.38
C VAL A 721 -46.20 9.77 -7.48
N ARG A 722 -45.37 10.62 -8.12
CA ARG A 722 -45.80 11.56 -9.19
C ARG A 722 -46.68 10.91 -10.26
N PRO A 723 -47.75 11.57 -10.74
CA PRO A 723 -48.55 11.06 -11.87
C PRO A 723 -47.77 11.13 -13.19
N VAL A 724 -48.03 10.19 -14.11
CA VAL A 724 -47.32 10.12 -15.40
C VAL A 724 -47.79 11.22 -16.35
N THR A 725 -46.87 12.09 -16.77
CA THR A 725 -47.16 13.23 -17.68
C THR A 725 -47.33 12.78 -19.14
N GLU A 726 -47.74 13.67 -20.05
CA GLU A 726 -47.84 13.32 -21.48
C GLU A 726 -46.46 13.23 -22.13
N GLU A 727 -45.51 14.07 -21.70
CA GLU A 727 -44.12 14.07 -22.12
C GLU A 727 -43.46 12.72 -21.78
N GLU A 728 -43.64 12.22 -20.55
CA GLU A 728 -43.21 10.89 -20.15
C GLU A 728 -43.88 9.80 -21.02
N ARG A 729 -45.18 9.90 -21.32
CA ARG A 729 -45.88 8.93 -22.18
C ARG A 729 -45.33 8.91 -23.61
N GLN A 730 -44.97 10.06 -24.17
CA GLN A 730 -44.38 10.13 -25.50
C GLN A 730 -42.94 9.58 -25.50
N LEU A 731 -42.14 9.93 -24.49
CA LEU A 731 -40.81 9.35 -24.30
C LEU A 731 -40.86 7.82 -24.20
N TYR A 732 -41.76 7.25 -23.39
CA TYR A 732 -41.91 5.81 -23.27
C TYR A 732 -42.38 5.12 -24.58
N LYS A 733 -43.13 5.80 -25.45
CA LYS A 733 -43.49 5.26 -26.79
C LYS A 733 -42.24 5.15 -27.68
N VAL A 734 -41.40 6.19 -27.71
CA VAL A 734 -40.14 6.20 -28.48
C VAL A 734 -39.20 5.10 -27.97
N LEU A 735 -38.97 5.05 -26.66
CA LEU A 735 -38.12 4.04 -26.03
C LEU A 735 -38.66 2.61 -26.23
N SER A 736 -39.98 2.43 -26.23
CA SER A 736 -40.61 1.15 -26.53
C SER A 736 -40.35 0.68 -27.97
N SER A 737 -40.35 1.60 -28.95
CA SER A 737 -39.97 1.26 -30.33
C SER A 737 -38.48 0.95 -30.51
N VAL A 738 -37.59 1.58 -29.74
CA VAL A 738 -36.13 1.34 -29.81
C VAL A 738 -35.78 -0.01 -29.15
N THR A 739 -36.34 -0.29 -27.99
CA THR A 739 -36.01 -1.48 -27.18
C THR A 739 -36.85 -2.73 -27.48
N GLN A 740 -37.91 -2.58 -28.27
CA GLN A 740 -38.98 -3.59 -28.42
C GLN A 740 -39.61 -4.05 -27.09
N THR A 741 -39.41 -3.27 -26.01
CA THR A 741 -39.96 -3.53 -24.68
C THR A 741 -41.24 -2.71 -24.48
N PRO A 742 -42.35 -3.28 -23.97
CA PRO A 742 -43.57 -2.52 -23.69
C PRO A 742 -43.33 -1.28 -22.82
N ALA A 743 -43.89 -0.13 -23.24
CA ALA A 743 -43.81 1.15 -22.51
C ALA A 743 -44.19 1.05 -21.03
N SER A 744 -45.16 0.20 -20.68
CA SER A 744 -45.57 -0.07 -19.29
C SER A 744 -44.46 -0.71 -18.44
N LEU A 745 -43.63 -1.59 -19.03
CA LEU A 745 -42.49 -2.18 -18.33
C LEU A 745 -41.34 -1.19 -18.15
N LEU A 746 -41.14 -0.26 -19.09
CA LEU A 746 -40.17 0.82 -18.96
C LEU A 746 -40.57 1.78 -17.83
N ALA A 747 -41.83 2.20 -17.78
CA ALA A 747 -42.38 2.98 -16.66
C ALA A 747 -42.24 2.22 -15.32
N ALA A 748 -42.58 0.93 -15.29
CA ALA A 748 -42.43 0.07 -14.12
C ALA A 748 -40.97 -0.21 -13.70
N ARG A 749 -40.00 -0.05 -14.62
CA ARG A 749 -38.55 -0.18 -14.35
C ARG A 749 -37.88 1.10 -13.88
N TRP A 750 -38.45 2.27 -14.15
CA TRP A 750 -37.81 3.56 -13.83
C TRP A 750 -38.60 4.45 -12.88
N ARG A 751 -39.93 4.56 -13.05
CA ARG A 751 -40.74 5.59 -12.38
C ARG A 751 -41.69 5.07 -11.29
N GLU A 752 -42.08 3.79 -11.34
CA GLU A 752 -42.88 3.18 -10.26
C GLU A 752 -41.96 2.72 -9.12
N PRO A 753 -42.36 2.80 -7.84
CA PRO A 753 -41.61 2.13 -6.78
C PRO A 753 -41.85 0.62 -6.81
N SER A 754 -40.89 -0.17 -6.34
CA SER A 754 -40.94 -1.65 -6.38
C SER A 754 -40.37 -2.30 -5.12
N LEU A 755 -40.82 -3.50 -4.79
CA LEU A 755 -40.33 -4.30 -3.65
C LEU A 755 -39.77 -5.62 -4.15
N THR A 756 -38.69 -6.09 -3.54
CA THR A 756 -38.07 -7.38 -3.84
C THR A 756 -37.71 -8.10 -2.53
N ILE A 757 -38.02 -9.39 -2.48
CA ILE A 757 -37.54 -10.32 -1.46
C ILE A 757 -36.39 -11.09 -2.13
N HIS A 758 -35.17 -10.94 -1.63
CA HIS A 758 -33.97 -11.47 -2.28
C HIS A 758 -33.74 -12.94 -1.95
N ASN A 759 -33.79 -13.26 -0.66
CA ASN A 759 -33.62 -14.62 -0.13
C ASN A 759 -34.28 -14.74 1.25
N VAL A 760 -34.35 -15.98 1.74
CA VAL A 760 -34.69 -16.28 3.13
C VAL A 760 -33.70 -17.32 3.64
N GLU A 761 -32.98 -16.97 4.69
CA GLU A 761 -32.01 -17.80 5.39
C GLU A 761 -32.62 -18.39 6.66
N VAL A 762 -32.15 -19.58 7.04
CA VAL A 762 -32.65 -20.35 8.19
C VAL A 762 -31.47 -20.87 9.02
N SER A 763 -31.69 -21.03 10.33
CA SER A 763 -30.77 -21.79 11.20
C SER A 763 -30.78 -23.29 10.89
N GLY A 764 -29.78 -23.99 11.43
CA GLY A 764 -29.67 -25.45 11.34
C GLY A 764 -29.01 -25.97 10.05
N PRO A 765 -28.93 -27.31 9.90
CA PRO A 765 -28.12 -27.97 8.87
C PRO A 765 -28.70 -27.94 7.44
N ARG A 766 -29.60 -26.99 7.11
CA ARG A 766 -30.22 -26.78 5.78
C ARG A 766 -30.87 -28.02 5.14
N ASN A 767 -31.24 -29.03 5.93
CA ASN A 767 -31.99 -30.21 5.50
C ASN A 767 -33.50 -29.97 5.56
N SER A 768 -34.27 -30.72 4.77
CA SER A 768 -35.70 -30.51 4.55
C SER A 768 -36.64 -30.91 5.71
N THR A 769 -36.10 -31.37 6.84
CA THR A 769 -36.87 -31.93 7.97
C THR A 769 -36.62 -31.20 9.30
N VAL A 770 -36.30 -29.91 9.23
CA VAL A 770 -36.02 -29.06 10.41
C VAL A 770 -36.99 -27.88 10.48
N ILE A 771 -37.48 -27.60 11.69
CA ILE A 771 -38.12 -26.33 12.04
C ILE A 771 -37.01 -25.42 12.59
N PRO A 772 -36.65 -24.33 11.87
CA PRO A 772 -35.56 -23.46 12.31
C PRO A 772 -36.00 -22.59 13.49
N SER A 773 -35.14 -22.45 14.50
CA SER A 773 -35.34 -21.50 15.61
C SER A 773 -35.17 -20.04 15.18
N LYS A 774 -34.48 -19.77 14.07
CA LYS A 774 -34.21 -18.43 13.53
C LYS A 774 -34.33 -18.40 12.01
N VAL A 775 -35.02 -17.39 11.51
CA VAL A 775 -35.23 -17.14 10.08
C VAL A 775 -34.97 -15.67 9.78
N ARG A 776 -34.20 -15.38 8.72
CA ARG A 776 -33.87 -14.02 8.27
C ARG A 776 -34.21 -13.86 6.79
N ALA A 777 -34.98 -12.85 6.44
CA ALA A 777 -35.28 -12.48 5.07
C ALA A 777 -34.61 -11.16 4.72
N HIS A 778 -33.97 -11.10 3.56
CA HIS A 778 -33.38 -9.87 3.03
C HIS A 778 -34.33 -9.27 2.01
N ILE A 779 -34.79 -8.03 2.23
CA ILE A 779 -35.73 -7.32 1.36
C ILE A 779 -35.17 -5.97 0.93
N SER A 780 -35.62 -5.47 -0.22
CA SER A 780 -35.40 -4.07 -0.58
C SER A 780 -36.60 -3.42 -1.23
N LEU A 781 -36.68 -2.11 -1.08
CA LEU A 781 -37.66 -1.25 -1.71
C LEU A 781 -36.93 -0.23 -2.57
N ARG A 782 -37.27 -0.15 -3.85
CA ARG A 782 -36.81 0.93 -4.72
C ARG A 782 -37.81 2.08 -4.62
N ILE A 783 -37.30 3.26 -4.29
CA ILE A 783 -38.07 4.50 -4.16
C ILE A 783 -37.85 5.43 -5.35
N VAL A 784 -38.76 6.37 -5.56
CA VAL A 784 -38.82 7.25 -6.73
C VAL A 784 -39.10 8.70 -6.29
N PRO A 785 -38.94 9.71 -7.17
CA PRO A 785 -39.06 11.12 -6.79
C PRO A 785 -40.27 11.48 -5.93
N ASP A 786 -40.01 12.36 -4.96
CA ASP A 786 -40.87 12.82 -3.87
C ASP A 786 -41.16 11.82 -2.73
N GLN A 787 -40.66 10.57 -2.81
CA GLN A 787 -40.69 9.66 -1.66
C GLN A 787 -39.51 9.94 -0.70
N GLU A 788 -39.81 10.37 0.52
CA GLU A 788 -38.80 10.57 1.58
C GLU A 788 -38.31 9.23 2.14
N LEU A 789 -36.99 9.03 2.12
CA LEU A 789 -36.29 7.79 2.46
C LEU A 789 -36.60 7.33 3.89
N GLU A 790 -36.51 8.23 4.87
CA GLU A 790 -36.79 7.98 6.28
C GLU A 790 -38.26 7.62 6.51
N SER A 791 -39.17 8.27 5.78
CA SER A 791 -40.61 8.01 5.86
C SER A 791 -40.98 6.63 5.33
N ILE A 792 -40.37 6.20 4.22
CA ILE A 792 -40.55 4.85 3.66
C ILE A 792 -39.94 3.79 4.57
N ALA A 793 -38.73 4.01 5.10
CA ALA A 793 -38.07 3.11 6.03
C ALA A 793 -38.88 2.93 7.34
N ALA A 794 -39.38 4.03 7.92
CA ALA A 794 -40.25 4.00 9.09
C ALA A 794 -41.57 3.27 8.80
N SER A 795 -42.22 3.54 7.66
CA SER A 795 -43.48 2.92 7.25
C SER A 795 -43.34 1.40 7.06
N LEU A 796 -42.22 0.94 6.48
CA LEU A 796 -41.89 -0.49 6.39
C LEU A 796 -41.77 -1.12 7.79
N GLN A 797 -40.99 -0.51 8.68
CA GLN A 797 -40.79 -1.03 10.03
C GLN A 797 -42.09 -1.06 10.85
N GLU A 798 -42.92 -0.03 10.74
CA GLU A 798 -44.21 0.04 11.43
C GLU A 798 -45.17 -1.04 10.90
N HIS A 799 -45.29 -1.18 9.57
CA HIS A 799 -46.11 -2.21 8.92
C HIS A 799 -45.74 -3.63 9.37
N LEU A 800 -44.45 -3.97 9.30
CA LEU A 800 -43.95 -5.29 9.71
C LEU A 800 -44.20 -5.56 11.21
N LYS A 801 -43.98 -4.55 12.08
CA LYS A 801 -44.25 -4.68 13.52
C LYS A 801 -45.74 -4.85 13.81
N ALA A 802 -46.61 -4.08 13.16
CA ALA A 802 -48.06 -4.15 13.34
C ALA A 802 -48.64 -5.49 12.88
N GLU A 803 -48.27 -5.97 11.69
CA GLU A 803 -48.76 -7.26 11.18
C GLU A 803 -48.24 -8.45 11.99
N PHE A 804 -46.99 -8.41 12.45
CA PHE A 804 -46.46 -9.45 13.35
C PHE A 804 -47.19 -9.49 14.71
N GLN A 805 -47.49 -8.32 15.30
CA GLN A 805 -48.33 -8.23 16.49
C GLN A 805 -49.75 -8.80 16.25
N ARG A 806 -50.33 -8.54 15.07
CA ARG A 806 -51.65 -9.07 14.67
C ARG A 806 -51.67 -10.59 14.58
N MET A 807 -50.56 -11.23 14.22
CA MET A 807 -50.41 -12.69 14.19
C MET A 807 -50.35 -13.36 15.58
N ARG A 808 -50.14 -12.57 16.65
CA ARG A 808 -50.03 -13.02 18.05
C ARG A 808 -49.05 -14.18 18.24
N SER A 809 -47.90 -14.11 17.56
CA SER A 809 -46.84 -15.12 17.72
C SER A 809 -46.06 -14.89 19.02
N PRO A 810 -45.66 -15.95 19.75
CA PRO A 810 -44.66 -15.87 20.83
C PRO A 810 -43.22 -15.70 20.31
N ASN A 811 -42.99 -15.81 19.00
CA ASN A 811 -41.69 -15.55 18.40
C ASN A 811 -41.32 -14.06 18.50
N LYS A 812 -40.04 -13.74 18.37
CA LYS A 812 -39.50 -12.37 18.41
C LYS A 812 -39.25 -11.88 16.99
N LEU A 813 -39.63 -10.63 16.69
CA LEU A 813 -39.32 -9.94 15.43
C LEU A 813 -38.24 -8.88 15.66
N SER A 814 -37.23 -8.87 14.80
CA SER A 814 -36.28 -7.77 14.62
C SER A 814 -36.32 -7.28 13.17
N VAL A 815 -36.23 -5.97 12.96
CA VAL A 815 -36.18 -5.36 11.62
C VAL A 815 -35.09 -4.30 11.62
N THR A 816 -34.02 -4.53 10.86
CA THR A 816 -32.92 -3.55 10.66
C THR A 816 -33.03 -2.91 9.28
N ILE A 817 -32.56 -1.67 9.17
CA ILE A 817 -32.30 -1.01 7.90
C ILE A 817 -30.77 -0.95 7.80
N ASP A 818 -30.21 -1.54 6.75
CA ASP A 818 -28.77 -1.81 6.67
C ASP A 818 -28.05 -0.81 5.76
N GLN A 819 -28.67 -0.52 4.60
CA GLN A 819 -28.15 0.39 3.58
C GLN A 819 -29.32 1.17 2.97
N THR A 820 -29.08 2.43 2.66
CA THR A 820 -30.08 3.33 2.08
C THR A 820 -29.42 4.29 1.10
N ALA A 821 -30.05 4.49 -0.05
CA ALA A 821 -29.65 5.49 -1.04
C ALA A 821 -30.89 6.30 -1.46
N ASP A 822 -30.76 7.61 -1.58
CA ASP A 822 -31.87 8.43 -2.07
C ASP A 822 -32.05 8.29 -3.58
N TRP A 823 -33.20 8.71 -4.09
CA TRP A 823 -33.43 8.83 -5.52
C TRP A 823 -32.70 10.06 -6.08
N TRP A 824 -32.51 10.09 -7.39
CA TRP A 824 -31.95 11.24 -8.10
C TRP A 824 -32.79 11.55 -9.34
N LEU A 825 -32.94 12.84 -9.65
CA LEU A 825 -33.61 13.32 -10.86
C LEU A 825 -32.95 14.65 -11.28
N GLY A 826 -32.27 14.64 -12.42
CA GLY A 826 -31.57 15.81 -12.94
C GLY A 826 -32.50 16.84 -13.59
N GLU A 827 -32.12 18.11 -13.52
CA GLU A 827 -32.85 19.22 -14.10
C GLU A 827 -32.63 19.32 -15.62
N LEU A 828 -33.65 18.93 -16.39
CA LEU A 828 -33.56 18.74 -17.85
C LEU A 828 -33.47 20.03 -18.69
N ASP A 829 -33.76 21.17 -18.07
CA ASP A 829 -33.70 22.51 -18.65
C ASP A 829 -32.43 23.28 -18.20
N ASP A 830 -31.54 22.62 -17.45
CA ASP A 830 -30.25 23.19 -17.06
C ASP A 830 -29.36 23.40 -18.30
N PRO A 831 -28.79 24.61 -18.51
CA PRO A 831 -27.75 24.86 -19.50
C PRO A 831 -26.59 23.85 -19.50
N TRP A 832 -26.21 23.28 -18.36
CA TRP A 832 -25.22 22.20 -18.24
C TRP A 832 -25.70 20.91 -18.94
N PHE A 833 -26.97 20.54 -18.75
CA PHE A 833 -27.58 19.38 -19.37
C PHE A 833 -27.66 19.54 -20.89
N HIS A 834 -28.09 20.71 -21.37
CA HIS A 834 -28.11 21.02 -22.80
C HIS A 834 -26.71 21.04 -23.44
N ALA A 835 -25.67 21.51 -22.72
CA ALA A 835 -24.30 21.46 -23.21
C ALA A 835 -23.80 20.02 -23.40
N LEU A 836 -24.20 19.10 -22.51
CA LEU A 836 -23.90 17.66 -22.63
C LEU A 836 -24.71 17.01 -23.77
N GLU A 837 -26.00 17.34 -23.90
CA GLU A 837 -26.84 16.89 -25.03
C GLU A 837 -26.24 17.29 -26.38
N SER A 838 -25.81 18.55 -26.52
CA SER A 838 -25.15 19.04 -27.72
C SER A 838 -23.83 18.29 -27.97
N ALA A 839 -23.01 18.07 -26.94
CA ALA A 839 -21.74 17.35 -27.09
C ALA A 839 -21.93 15.89 -27.53
N VAL A 840 -22.98 15.21 -27.06
CA VAL A 840 -23.36 13.87 -27.53
C VAL A 840 -23.84 13.93 -28.98
N LYS A 841 -24.73 14.87 -29.31
CA LYS A 841 -25.26 15.07 -30.66
C LYS A 841 -24.17 15.37 -31.69
N ASP A 842 -23.22 16.23 -31.36
CA ASP A 842 -22.10 16.63 -32.23
C ASP A 842 -21.13 15.47 -32.52
N GLU A 843 -21.00 14.51 -31.60
CA GLU A 843 -20.15 13.33 -31.80
C GLU A 843 -20.90 12.17 -32.45
N TRP A 844 -22.20 11.99 -32.17
CA TRP A 844 -23.00 10.86 -32.64
C TRP A 844 -23.85 11.13 -33.88
N GLY A 845 -24.11 12.40 -34.21
CA GLY A 845 -24.93 12.82 -35.35
C GLY A 845 -26.44 12.68 -35.14
N VAL A 846 -26.86 12.29 -33.93
CA VAL A 846 -28.26 12.07 -33.54
C VAL A 846 -28.50 12.63 -32.14
N ASP A 847 -29.70 13.12 -31.87
CA ASP A 847 -30.10 13.54 -30.52
C ASP A 847 -30.08 12.35 -29.55
N PRO A 848 -29.51 12.50 -28.33
CA PRO A 848 -29.49 11.43 -27.34
C PRO A 848 -30.90 11.14 -26.79
N LEU A 849 -31.15 9.87 -26.45
CA LEU A 849 -32.34 9.48 -25.71
C LEU A 849 -32.18 9.84 -24.23
N ARG A 850 -33.12 10.62 -23.69
CA ARG A 850 -33.25 10.83 -22.25
C ARG A 850 -33.77 9.54 -21.61
N ILE A 851 -32.98 8.92 -20.73
CA ILE A 851 -33.33 7.68 -20.03
C ILE A 851 -33.27 7.86 -18.51
N ARG A 852 -33.92 6.96 -17.79
CA ARG A 852 -33.73 6.78 -16.35
C ARG A 852 -33.19 5.37 -16.13
N GLU A 853 -32.69 5.08 -14.94
CA GLU A 853 -32.35 3.70 -14.56
C GLU A 853 -33.08 3.25 -13.29
N GLY A 854 -33.22 1.93 -13.14
CA GLY A 854 -33.83 1.30 -11.97
C GLY A 854 -32.83 1.04 -10.82
N GLY A 855 -31.54 1.28 -11.08
CA GLY A 855 -30.46 1.22 -10.09
C GLY A 855 -30.42 2.46 -9.19
N SER A 856 -29.41 2.50 -8.32
CA SER A 856 -29.15 3.59 -7.37
C SER A 856 -27.63 3.79 -7.31
N ILE A 857 -27.17 5.03 -7.29
CA ILE A 857 -25.77 5.40 -7.05
C ILE A 857 -25.78 6.36 -5.86
N PRO A 858 -25.48 5.91 -4.62
CA PRO A 858 -25.71 6.70 -3.41
C PRO A 858 -24.99 8.05 -3.41
N SER A 859 -23.81 8.08 -4.01
CA SER A 859 -22.92 9.25 -4.04
C SER A 859 -23.47 10.42 -4.87
N VAL A 860 -24.35 10.19 -5.86
CA VAL A 860 -24.87 11.29 -6.73
C VAL A 860 -25.76 12.29 -5.97
N PRO A 861 -26.90 11.90 -5.35
CA PRO A 861 -27.73 12.84 -4.60
C PRO A 861 -27.02 13.39 -3.36
N TYR A 862 -26.05 12.66 -2.79
CA TYR A 862 -25.18 13.17 -1.73
C TYR A 862 -24.29 14.33 -2.23
N LEU A 863 -23.59 14.15 -3.37
CA LEU A 863 -22.70 15.17 -3.92
C LEU A 863 -23.45 16.44 -4.35
N GLU A 864 -24.62 16.32 -5.00
CA GLU A 864 -25.45 17.49 -5.34
C GLU A 864 -25.82 18.30 -4.09
N LYS A 865 -26.21 17.62 -2.99
CA LYS A 865 -26.56 18.24 -1.72
C LYS A 865 -25.36 18.84 -0.99
N GLU A 866 -24.19 18.20 -1.04
CA GLU A 866 -22.99 18.66 -0.37
C GLU A 866 -22.36 19.87 -1.09
N PHE A 867 -22.39 19.90 -2.43
CA PHE A 867 -21.81 20.98 -3.24
C PHE A 867 -22.82 22.04 -3.71
N SER A 868 -24.12 21.81 -3.52
CA SER A 868 -25.22 22.71 -3.95
C SER A 868 -25.20 23.01 -5.45
N CYS A 869 -24.94 21.98 -6.28
CA CYS A 869 -24.87 22.08 -7.74
C CYS A 869 -25.54 20.87 -8.43
N HIS A 870 -25.80 20.99 -9.72
CA HIS A 870 -26.50 19.96 -10.50
C HIS A 870 -25.55 18.88 -11.05
N ALA A 871 -25.99 17.63 -11.00
CA ALA A 871 -25.32 16.49 -11.62
C ALA A 871 -25.84 16.19 -13.03
N LEU A 872 -24.95 15.63 -13.85
CA LEU A 872 -25.19 15.16 -15.21
C LEU A 872 -24.70 13.71 -15.30
N HIS A 873 -25.46 12.81 -15.93
CA HIS A 873 -25.08 11.39 -16.02
C HIS A 873 -24.95 10.95 -17.49
N LEU A 874 -23.70 10.81 -17.94
CA LEU A 874 -23.34 10.35 -19.27
C LEU A 874 -23.06 8.84 -19.25
N PRO A 875 -23.99 7.96 -19.66
CA PRO A 875 -23.67 6.54 -19.83
C PRO A 875 -22.69 6.34 -20.99
N LEU A 876 -21.69 5.49 -20.77
CA LEU A 876 -20.71 5.07 -21.78
C LEU A 876 -20.88 3.60 -22.19
N GLY A 877 -21.31 2.74 -21.27
CA GLY A 877 -21.58 1.33 -21.56
C GLY A 877 -22.83 1.13 -22.42
N GLN A 878 -22.99 -0.06 -22.97
CA GLN A 878 -24.13 -0.50 -23.77
C GLN A 878 -25.00 -1.51 -23.03
N SER A 879 -26.22 -1.73 -23.54
CA SER A 879 -27.21 -2.63 -22.92
C SER A 879 -26.74 -4.08 -22.73
N THR A 880 -25.74 -4.52 -23.51
CA THR A 880 -25.17 -5.87 -23.46
C THR A 880 -23.76 -5.94 -22.89
N ASP A 881 -23.30 -4.89 -22.20
CA ASP A 881 -21.94 -4.84 -21.63
C ASP A 881 -21.74 -5.69 -20.36
N GLN A 882 -22.83 -6.26 -19.81
CA GLN A 882 -22.80 -7.30 -18.78
C GLN A 882 -22.04 -6.90 -17.49
N ALA A 883 -22.22 -5.64 -17.06
CA ALA A 883 -21.89 -5.18 -15.71
C ALA A 883 -22.37 -6.20 -14.66
N HIS A 884 -21.54 -6.43 -13.64
CA HIS A 884 -21.72 -7.44 -12.59
C HIS A 884 -21.81 -8.92 -13.03
N LEU A 885 -21.76 -9.22 -14.32
CA LEU A 885 -21.85 -10.59 -14.85
C LEU A 885 -20.48 -11.08 -15.35
N ALA A 886 -20.46 -12.23 -16.04
CA ALA A 886 -19.26 -12.78 -16.66
C ALA A 886 -19.16 -12.31 -18.13
N ASP A 887 -17.95 -12.29 -18.69
CA ASP A 887 -17.68 -11.69 -20.00
C ASP A 887 -18.15 -10.20 -20.07
N GLU A 888 -18.02 -9.47 -18.95
CA GLU A 888 -18.18 -8.02 -18.91
C GLU A 888 -17.25 -7.37 -19.94
N ARG A 889 -17.76 -6.34 -20.62
CA ARG A 889 -17.09 -5.67 -21.73
C ARG A 889 -17.45 -4.20 -21.81
N ILE A 890 -16.70 -3.46 -22.64
CA ILE A 890 -17.10 -2.15 -23.15
C ILE A 890 -16.77 -2.06 -24.64
N SER A 891 -17.63 -1.42 -25.43
CA SER A 891 -17.34 -1.13 -26.84
C SER A 891 -16.17 -0.14 -26.97
N LEU A 892 -15.18 -0.50 -27.79
CA LEU A 892 -14.04 0.37 -28.11
C LEU A 892 -14.49 1.65 -28.86
N SER A 893 -15.60 1.56 -29.60
CA SER A 893 -16.23 2.71 -30.25
C SER A 893 -16.81 3.66 -29.18
N ASN A 894 -17.56 3.12 -28.22
CA ASN A 894 -18.17 3.87 -27.14
C ASN A 894 -17.12 4.54 -26.25
N LEU A 895 -16.08 3.81 -25.85
CA LEU A 895 -14.97 4.36 -25.05
C LEU A 895 -14.28 5.53 -25.76
N ARG A 896 -13.96 5.38 -27.05
CA ARG A 896 -13.27 6.42 -27.85
C ARG A 896 -14.16 7.61 -28.23
N ARG A 897 -15.46 7.38 -28.48
CA ARG A 897 -16.44 8.45 -28.78
C ARG A 897 -16.85 9.18 -27.51
N GLY A 898 -17.03 8.45 -26.41
CA GLY A 898 -17.27 8.97 -25.07
C GLY A 898 -16.22 9.97 -24.62
N LYS A 899 -14.95 9.60 -24.75
CA LYS A 899 -13.81 10.52 -24.57
C LYS A 899 -14.00 11.82 -25.37
N ARG A 900 -14.41 11.75 -26.64
CA ARG A 900 -14.65 12.93 -27.48
C ARG A 900 -15.91 13.72 -27.13
N VAL A 901 -16.98 13.08 -26.65
CA VAL A 901 -18.13 13.77 -26.04
C VAL A 901 -17.66 14.60 -24.84
N VAL A 902 -16.80 14.04 -23.98
CA VAL A 902 -16.23 14.76 -22.84
C VAL A 902 -15.30 15.89 -23.30
N GLU A 903 -14.41 15.66 -24.29
CA GLU A 903 -13.59 16.73 -24.90
C GLU A 903 -14.46 17.90 -25.40
N ARG A 904 -15.59 17.62 -26.08
CA ARG A 904 -16.54 18.61 -26.57
C ARG A 904 -17.28 19.32 -25.45
N PHE A 905 -17.81 18.58 -24.48
CA PHE A 905 -18.54 19.13 -23.33
C PHE A 905 -17.68 20.13 -22.56
N LEU A 906 -16.47 19.73 -22.15
CA LEU A 906 -15.52 20.58 -21.42
C LEU A 906 -15.10 21.82 -22.24
N SER A 907 -15.04 21.72 -23.57
CA SER A 907 -14.75 22.85 -24.45
C SER A 907 -15.94 23.81 -24.61
N ASN A 908 -17.15 23.28 -24.72
CA ASN A 908 -18.39 24.05 -24.89
C ASN A 908 -18.65 24.91 -23.65
N VAL A 909 -18.61 24.31 -22.46
CA VAL A 909 -18.88 24.99 -21.18
C VAL A 909 -17.77 25.96 -20.74
N ALA A 910 -16.60 25.92 -21.37
CA ALA A 910 -15.55 26.93 -21.18
C ALA A 910 -15.81 28.24 -21.97
N SER A 911 -16.70 28.23 -22.97
CA SER A 911 -16.93 29.39 -23.85
C SER A 911 -17.65 30.52 -23.11
N PRO A 912 -17.33 31.82 -23.32
CA PRO A 912 -17.84 32.93 -22.50
C PRO A 912 -19.37 33.21 -22.59
N SER A 913 -20.12 32.37 -23.29
CA SER A 913 -21.59 32.28 -23.27
C SER A 913 -22.09 31.14 -22.35
N SER A 914 -21.24 30.67 -21.43
CA SER A 914 -21.44 29.51 -20.56
C SER A 914 -22.48 29.74 -19.45
N PRO A 915 -22.96 28.67 -18.80
CA PRO A 915 -23.83 28.77 -17.64
C PRO A 915 -23.17 29.62 -16.54
N SER A 916 -23.93 30.51 -15.91
CA SER A 916 -23.49 31.19 -14.69
C SER A 916 -23.56 30.20 -13.51
N PRO A 917 -22.69 30.33 -12.49
CA PRO A 917 -22.85 29.57 -11.25
C PRO A 917 -24.22 29.82 -10.62
N ILE A 918 -24.80 28.78 -10.03
CA ILE A 918 -26.03 28.90 -9.24
C ILE A 918 -25.71 29.81 -8.06
N GLN A 919 -26.35 30.98 -7.97
CA GLN A 919 -26.26 31.80 -6.76
C GLN A 919 -26.90 31.01 -5.61
N PRO A 920 -26.24 30.87 -4.45
CA PRO A 920 -26.87 30.23 -3.30
C PRO A 920 -28.15 30.97 -2.97
N ALA A 921 -29.27 30.26 -2.91
CA ALA A 921 -30.53 30.84 -2.47
C ALA A 921 -30.36 31.32 -1.01
N ASP A 922 -30.68 32.59 -0.75
CA ASP A 922 -30.67 33.13 0.61
C ASP A 922 -31.58 32.27 1.52
N ALA A 923 -30.98 31.71 2.58
CA ALA A 923 -31.62 30.83 3.55
C ALA A 923 -31.54 31.41 4.97
#